data_AF-A0A6A6AFW7-F1
#
_entry.id   AF-A0A6A6AFW7-F1
#
_cell.length_a   1.000
_cell.length_b   1.000
_cell.length_c   1.000
_cell.angle_alpha   90.00
_cell.angle_beta   90.00
_cell.angle_gamma   90.00
#
_symmetry.space_group_name_H-M   'P 1'
#
loop_
_entity.id
_entity.type
_entity.pdbx_description
1 polymer ?
#
loop_
_entity_poly.entity_id
_entity_poly.type
_entity_poly.pdbx_seq_one_letter_code
_entity_poly.pdbx_strand_id
1 'polypeptide(L)'
;MLPGSLIPIEQIPVTRTGKIDRLQLKRIGASMTLTQLAALQTRSQEARTAPSTDMERQLQLLWAKVLQIDAASIATTDSFFQLGGNSIHAMRLVSAARDRGLILNVADVFRSTRLGQLARLVHIAAVDVSDESASVQPFVLLHAASIKVAEIRARAAVRCNLDNAELIEDALPCTPLQEGLLAMTIKRPGDYVNQNVFKLSGNIDVPRLKHAWSKVVQMTPILRTRIIDLSPMGIVQVVIANDFIWRVSSGNIQEYLSRDRQEHMQLGTPLMRLGLLHDNDRGCTYLIWSVHHALYDGWCKPQILEQVQKVYRGDVTEPLAPFRDFVAYLTQRRQEADEFWKTQFQDLELAAFPPLPSPAYQPRADHTIEHHISALQWPRNHDITASTLVRASWAILASIYTNSPDVVFGVTVSGRQAPIFGADRIGGPTIATIPLPVKVRRDMNVVEFLRQVQEQSVKMIPFEQTGLQRISQISESSFFQTLLVIQPAEADDAMRHATDMYQSNDSDTEDKSDVLNVFNSYAVMLECVLEPTGLKIRLNTDSHIVSARQARRIVEQFEQLLRQLCDAQDVQVTMEEIGAINERDLRQIWDWNATIPPAVEICVHDVIAERVLQHPEKQAVCAWDGDLSYRELDDLSTTLAHQLVADGVGEGSVVPLCFEKSKWMPVAMLGVMKAGGASVAMDVTQPEERLRLMAGQVKAKVMLCSAAMQDLAAACSVPLCKVVDAGQLDATSVASRPDLPSVNPAGTLCVVFTSGSTGTPKGAMLTHANFSSAVKHQQQELGYAPAEGRIFDFSSYAFDAAWSNFVQSAAAGACLCIPSEAERKDDTARYDC
;
A
#
# COMPACT_ATOMS: atom_id res chain seq x y z
N MET A 1 -2.61 3.81 30.47
CA MET A 1 -3.45 3.24 31.55
C MET A 1 -4.52 4.26 31.91
N LEU A 2 -5.80 3.89 31.82
CA LEU A 2 -6.89 4.69 32.38
C LEU A 2 -6.97 4.42 33.90
N PRO A 3 -7.01 5.46 34.74
CA PRO A 3 -7.20 5.28 36.18
C PRO A 3 -8.53 4.58 36.48
N GLY A 4 -8.54 3.61 37.39
CA GLY A 4 -9.78 2.94 37.80
C GLY A 4 -10.80 3.88 38.46
N SER A 5 -10.40 5.08 38.89
CA SER A 5 -11.28 6.13 39.43
C SER A 5 -10.62 7.51 39.27
N LEU A 6 -11.42 8.54 38.98
CA LEU A 6 -11.02 9.95 38.99
C LEU A 6 -11.73 10.65 40.15
N ILE A 7 -10.97 11.24 41.06
CA ILE A 7 -11.51 11.93 42.23
C ILE A 7 -11.30 13.43 42.02
N PRO A 8 -12.37 14.23 41.77
CA PRO A 8 -12.25 15.68 41.70
C PRO A 8 -11.93 16.24 43.10
N ILE A 9 -10.91 17.10 43.17
CA ILE A 9 -10.53 17.83 44.39
C ILE A 9 -10.46 19.32 44.07
N GLU A 10 -10.98 20.17 44.94
CA GLU A 10 -11.01 21.63 44.72
C GLU A 10 -9.61 22.25 44.73
N GLN A 11 -8.68 21.69 45.51
CA GLN A 11 -7.31 22.16 45.60
C GLN A 11 -6.34 21.00 45.85
N ILE A 12 -5.25 20.95 45.10
CA ILE A 12 -4.21 19.93 45.30
C ILE A 12 -3.42 20.28 46.57
N PRO A 13 -3.41 19.43 47.61
CA PRO A 13 -2.66 19.70 48.82
C PRO A 13 -1.16 19.68 48.53
N VAL A 14 -0.46 20.68 49.04
CA VAL A 14 0.99 20.84 48.91
C VAL A 14 1.63 20.90 50.29
N THR A 15 2.81 20.30 50.42
CA THR A 15 3.66 20.41 51.60
C THR A 15 4.19 21.84 51.76
N ARG A 16 4.76 22.18 52.92
CA ARG A 16 5.41 23.49 53.18
C ARG A 16 6.54 23.85 52.19
N THR A 17 7.02 22.89 51.40
CA THR A 17 8.05 23.09 50.36
C THR A 17 7.47 23.30 48.95
N GLY A 18 6.14 23.38 48.82
CA GLY A 18 5.45 23.55 47.53
C GLY A 18 5.28 22.26 46.71
N LYS A 19 5.81 21.12 47.17
CA LYS A 19 5.61 19.81 46.53
C LYS A 19 4.26 19.20 46.89
N ILE A 20 3.64 18.47 45.95
CA ILE A 20 2.38 17.75 46.14
C ILE A 20 2.46 16.81 47.36
N ASP A 21 1.52 16.97 48.30
CA ASP A 21 1.40 16.11 49.47
C ASP A 21 0.62 14.83 49.11
N ARG A 22 1.37 13.83 48.63
CA ARG A 22 0.83 12.52 48.25
C ARG A 22 0.22 11.74 49.42
N LEU A 23 0.66 12.01 50.65
CA LEU A 23 0.15 11.36 51.86
C LEU A 23 -1.25 11.89 52.20
N GLN A 24 -1.44 13.21 52.07
CA GLN A 24 -2.75 13.84 52.23
C GLN A 24 -3.72 13.41 51.12
N LEU A 25 -3.27 13.34 49.86
CA LEU A 25 -4.08 12.80 48.75
C LEU A 25 -4.53 11.36 48.99
N LYS A 26 -3.62 10.50 49.50
CA LYS A 26 -3.98 9.12 49.87
C LYS A 26 -5.03 9.07 50.99
N ARG A 27 -4.95 9.95 51.98
CA ARG A 27 -5.95 10.05 53.05
C ARG A 27 -7.30 10.53 52.54
N ILE A 28 -7.32 11.50 51.63
CA ILE A 28 -8.56 11.97 50.97
C ILE A 28 -9.21 10.78 50.24
N GLY A 29 -8.45 10.07 49.40
CA GLY A 29 -8.96 8.89 48.69
C GLY A 29 -9.43 7.77 49.63
N ALA A 30 -8.71 7.50 50.72
CA ALA A 30 -9.07 6.48 51.71
C ALA A 30 -10.27 6.86 52.60
N SER A 31 -10.63 8.14 52.67
CA SER A 31 -11.79 8.62 53.45
C SER A 31 -13.12 8.51 52.70
N MET A 32 -13.09 8.19 51.40
CA MET A 32 -14.30 8.05 50.59
C MET A 32 -14.82 6.62 50.66
N THR A 33 -16.13 6.47 50.86
CA THR A 33 -16.77 5.15 50.80
C THR A 33 -16.87 4.67 49.35
N LEU A 34 -16.98 3.34 49.15
CA LEU A 34 -17.22 2.76 47.81
C LEU A 34 -18.44 3.37 47.12
N THR A 35 -19.48 3.71 47.88
CA THR A 35 -20.70 4.38 47.39
C THR A 35 -20.43 5.81 46.91
N GLN A 36 -19.55 6.56 47.60
CA GLN A 36 -19.16 7.92 47.20
C GLN A 36 -18.24 7.93 45.98
N LEU A 37 -17.33 6.95 45.87
CA LEU A 37 -16.49 6.75 44.69
C LEU A 37 -17.33 6.36 43.46
N ALA A 38 -18.32 5.49 43.64
CA ALA A 38 -19.28 5.13 42.58
C ALA A 38 -20.13 6.34 42.16
N ALA A 39 -20.60 7.16 43.11
CA ALA A 39 -21.39 8.37 42.82
C ALA A 39 -20.62 9.43 41.99
N LEU A 40 -19.29 9.49 42.15
CA LEU A 40 -18.42 10.39 41.38
C LEU A 40 -18.11 9.88 39.97
N GLN A 41 -18.28 8.57 39.71
CA GLN A 41 -18.17 7.97 38.38
C GLN A 41 -19.44 8.16 37.53
N THR A 42 -20.60 8.41 38.17
CA THR A 42 -21.93 8.42 37.51
C THR A 42 -22.19 9.57 36.54
N ARG A 43 -21.33 10.59 36.43
CA ARG A 43 -21.59 11.74 35.54
C ARG A 43 -21.23 11.51 34.07
N SER A 44 -20.60 10.38 33.71
CA SER A 44 -20.25 10.04 32.31
C SER A 44 -20.69 8.65 31.85
N GLN A 45 -21.41 7.88 32.66
CA GLN A 45 -22.03 6.62 32.23
C GLN A 45 -23.50 6.88 31.93
N GLU A 46 -23.88 6.86 30.65
CA GLU A 46 -25.27 6.56 30.29
C GLU A 46 -25.73 5.35 31.12
N ALA A 47 -26.92 5.42 31.72
CA ALA A 47 -27.40 4.46 32.71
C ALA A 47 -27.18 3.00 32.26
N ARG A 48 -26.14 2.35 32.81
CA ARG A 48 -25.80 0.95 32.52
C ARG A 48 -26.97 0.07 32.95
N THR A 49 -27.77 -0.31 31.97
CA THR A 49 -29.00 -1.06 32.20
C THR A 49 -28.68 -2.56 32.20
N ALA A 50 -28.98 -3.24 33.31
CA ALA A 50 -28.76 -4.68 33.40
C ALA A 50 -29.74 -5.45 32.49
N PRO A 51 -29.34 -6.61 31.92
CA PRO A 51 -30.23 -7.50 31.18
C PRO A 51 -31.52 -7.82 31.94
N SER A 52 -32.65 -7.50 31.32
CA SER A 52 -33.98 -7.56 31.94
C SER A 52 -34.83 -8.71 31.38
N THR A 53 -34.68 -9.01 30.10
CA THR A 53 -35.38 -10.11 29.42
C THR A 53 -34.58 -11.41 29.46
N ASP A 54 -35.25 -12.55 29.29
CA ASP A 54 -34.57 -13.84 29.28
C ASP A 54 -33.59 -13.98 28.10
N MET A 55 -33.95 -13.41 26.94
CA MET A 55 -33.06 -13.39 25.76
C MET A 55 -31.80 -12.57 26.03
N GLU A 56 -31.94 -11.39 26.64
CA GLU A 56 -30.78 -10.56 27.02
C GLU A 56 -29.86 -11.32 28.00
N ARG A 57 -30.40 -12.03 28.99
CA ARG A 57 -29.60 -12.84 29.94
C ARG A 57 -28.91 -14.01 29.26
N GLN A 58 -29.60 -14.70 28.34
CA GLN A 58 -29.00 -15.79 27.57
C GLN A 58 -27.83 -15.31 26.71
N LEU A 59 -28.02 -14.19 26.00
CA LEU A 59 -26.97 -13.56 25.20
C LEU A 59 -25.82 -13.04 26.07
N GLN A 60 -26.11 -12.47 27.25
CA GLN A 60 -25.09 -12.02 28.21
C GLN A 60 -24.16 -13.17 28.61
N LEU A 61 -24.72 -14.34 28.94
CA LEU A 61 -23.93 -15.53 29.29
C LEU A 61 -23.10 -16.05 28.10
N LEU A 62 -23.62 -15.97 26.88
CA LEU A 62 -22.90 -16.35 25.68
C LEU A 62 -21.76 -15.37 25.37
N TRP A 63 -21.99 -14.07 25.49
CA TRP A 63 -20.96 -13.05 25.34
C TRP A 63 -19.85 -13.22 26.37
N ALA A 64 -20.21 -13.41 27.65
CA ALA A 64 -19.26 -13.67 28.73
C ALA A 64 -18.36 -14.87 28.43
N LYS A 65 -18.94 -15.98 27.96
CA LYS A 65 -18.20 -17.20 27.60
C LYS A 65 -17.26 -16.97 26.41
N VAL A 66 -17.73 -16.29 25.36
CA VAL A 66 -16.97 -16.10 24.12
C VAL A 66 -15.84 -15.09 24.30
N LEU A 67 -16.11 -13.99 25.01
CA LEU A 67 -15.16 -12.92 25.26
C LEU A 67 -14.25 -13.18 26.49
N GLN A 68 -14.53 -14.25 27.25
CA GLN A 68 -13.80 -14.61 28.48
C GLN A 68 -13.81 -13.48 29.52
N ILE A 69 -14.98 -12.87 29.74
CA ILE A 69 -15.21 -11.80 30.72
C ILE A 69 -16.35 -12.18 31.67
N ASP A 70 -16.45 -11.50 32.81
CA ASP A 70 -17.51 -11.74 33.78
C ASP A 70 -18.87 -11.29 33.21
N ALA A 71 -19.88 -12.16 33.27
CA ALA A 71 -21.23 -11.87 32.80
C ALA A 71 -21.83 -10.66 33.53
N ALA A 72 -21.56 -10.50 34.83
CA ALA A 72 -22.06 -9.38 35.61
C ALA A 72 -21.52 -8.01 35.15
N SER A 73 -20.43 -7.99 34.38
CA SER A 73 -19.83 -6.77 33.84
C SER A 73 -20.50 -6.27 32.56
N ILE A 74 -21.40 -7.05 31.95
CA ILE A 74 -22.02 -6.77 30.65
C ILE A 74 -23.43 -6.18 30.83
N ALA A 75 -23.64 -4.97 30.31
CA ALA A 75 -24.91 -4.25 30.26
C ALA A 75 -25.60 -4.35 28.88
N THR A 76 -26.89 -4.02 28.80
CA THR A 76 -27.67 -4.07 27.54
C THR A 76 -27.21 -3.04 26.51
N THR A 77 -26.60 -1.95 26.95
CA THR A 77 -26.06 -0.88 26.10
C THR A 77 -24.63 -1.13 25.66
N ASP A 78 -23.93 -2.11 26.24
CA ASP A 78 -22.56 -2.42 25.87
C ASP A 78 -22.51 -3.04 24.47
N SER A 79 -21.47 -2.66 23.72
CA SER A 79 -21.20 -3.18 22.39
C SER A 79 -20.24 -4.36 22.41
N PHE A 80 -20.53 -5.37 21.60
CA PHE A 80 -19.74 -6.58 21.46
C PHE A 80 -18.27 -6.28 21.11
N PHE A 81 -18.03 -5.37 20.15
CA PHE A 81 -16.69 -5.04 19.67
C PHE A 81 -15.92 -4.17 20.67
N GLN A 82 -16.61 -3.29 21.40
CA GLN A 82 -15.98 -2.46 22.45
C GLN A 82 -15.53 -3.27 23.66
N LEU A 83 -16.20 -4.40 23.93
CA LEU A 83 -15.80 -5.38 24.93
C LEU A 83 -14.66 -6.30 24.48
N GLY A 84 -14.09 -6.08 23.29
CA GLY A 84 -12.99 -6.88 22.74
C GLY A 84 -13.43 -7.95 21.73
N GLY A 85 -14.70 -7.96 21.32
CA GLY A 85 -15.21 -8.80 20.25
C GLY A 85 -14.51 -8.52 18.92
N ASN A 86 -14.37 -9.55 18.10
CA ASN A 86 -13.85 -9.48 16.73
C ASN A 86 -14.68 -10.45 15.84
N SER A 87 -14.31 -10.59 14.56
CA SER A 87 -15.02 -11.49 13.63
C SER A 87 -15.03 -12.96 14.10
N ILE A 88 -13.99 -13.42 14.77
CA ILE A 88 -13.92 -14.79 15.34
C ILE A 88 -14.81 -14.94 16.56
N HIS A 89 -14.79 -13.97 17.46
CA HIS A 89 -15.73 -13.95 18.57
C HIS A 89 -17.17 -13.94 18.05
N ALA A 90 -17.47 -13.19 16.99
CA ALA A 90 -18.81 -13.19 16.38
C ALA A 90 -19.17 -14.57 15.80
N MET A 91 -18.25 -15.24 15.10
CA MET A 91 -18.45 -16.62 14.61
C MET A 91 -18.71 -17.61 15.76
N ARG A 92 -17.90 -17.56 16.82
CA ARG A 92 -18.05 -18.41 18.02
C ARG A 92 -19.36 -18.11 18.77
N LEU A 93 -19.76 -16.85 18.84
CA LEU A 93 -21.03 -16.43 19.43
C LEU A 93 -22.21 -17.02 18.66
N VAL A 94 -22.22 -16.92 17.33
CA VAL A 94 -23.26 -17.50 16.48
C VAL A 94 -23.35 -19.01 16.67
N SER A 95 -22.22 -19.70 16.70
CA SER A 95 -22.16 -21.15 16.92
C SER A 95 -22.73 -21.52 18.30
N ALA A 96 -22.25 -20.87 19.37
CA ALA A 96 -22.71 -21.15 20.74
C ALA A 96 -24.18 -20.74 20.99
N ALA A 97 -24.69 -19.72 20.29
CA ALA A 97 -26.09 -19.34 20.33
C ALA A 97 -26.99 -20.42 19.69
N ARG A 98 -26.56 -20.97 18.55
CA ARG A 98 -27.29 -22.04 17.86
C ARG A 98 -27.33 -23.34 18.65
N ASP A 99 -26.28 -23.68 19.40
CA ASP A 99 -26.29 -24.82 20.34
C ASP A 99 -27.42 -24.72 21.40
N ARG A 100 -27.97 -23.52 21.60
CA ARG A 100 -29.10 -23.23 22.49
C ARG A 100 -30.42 -22.98 21.74
N GLY A 101 -30.49 -23.28 20.44
CA GLY A 101 -31.68 -23.07 19.61
C GLY A 101 -31.94 -21.61 19.20
N LEU A 102 -30.94 -20.73 19.34
CA LEU A 102 -31.05 -19.32 18.96
C LEU A 102 -30.58 -19.11 17.52
N ILE A 103 -31.42 -18.49 16.70
CA ILE A 103 -31.08 -18.17 15.32
C ILE A 103 -30.40 -16.80 15.28
N LEU A 104 -29.13 -16.81 14.86
CA LEU A 104 -28.29 -15.63 14.68
C LEU A 104 -27.32 -15.89 13.52
N ASN A 105 -26.90 -14.84 12.81
CA ASN A 105 -25.78 -14.91 11.85
C ASN A 105 -24.71 -13.84 12.17
N VAL A 106 -23.53 -13.97 11.58
CA VAL A 106 -22.41 -13.05 11.86
C VAL A 106 -22.73 -11.61 11.43
N ALA A 107 -23.40 -11.42 10.31
CA ALA A 107 -23.79 -10.09 9.82
C ALA A 107 -24.72 -9.37 10.81
N ASP A 108 -25.60 -10.09 11.52
CA ASP A 108 -26.47 -9.52 12.55
C ASP A 108 -25.67 -8.94 13.72
N VAL A 109 -24.60 -9.61 14.15
CA VAL A 109 -23.70 -9.14 15.22
C VAL A 109 -22.99 -7.85 14.82
N PHE A 110 -22.57 -7.74 13.55
CA PHE A 110 -21.95 -6.52 13.02
C PHE A 110 -22.95 -5.38 12.81
N ARG A 111 -24.21 -5.68 12.50
CA ARG A 111 -25.26 -4.66 12.30
C ARG A 111 -25.89 -4.18 13.61
N SER A 112 -25.98 -5.06 14.61
CA SER A 112 -26.56 -4.80 15.92
C SER A 112 -25.54 -5.11 17.00
N THR A 113 -24.61 -4.18 17.18
CA THR A 113 -23.42 -4.36 18.02
C THR A 113 -23.75 -4.39 19.51
N ARG A 114 -24.86 -3.76 19.93
CA ARG A 114 -25.26 -3.68 21.34
C ARG A 114 -26.11 -4.87 21.78
N LEU A 115 -25.88 -5.38 22.99
CA LEU A 115 -26.54 -6.58 23.50
C LEU A 115 -28.08 -6.49 23.43
N GLY A 116 -28.67 -5.39 23.87
CA GLY A 116 -30.13 -5.21 23.85
C GLY A 116 -30.72 -5.03 22.44
N GLN A 117 -29.93 -4.56 21.48
CA GLN A 117 -30.34 -4.51 20.07
C GLN A 117 -30.30 -5.90 19.44
N LEU A 118 -29.22 -6.64 19.66
CA LEU A 118 -29.05 -8.01 19.20
C LEU A 118 -30.15 -8.92 19.76
N ALA A 119 -30.48 -8.78 21.04
CA ALA A 119 -31.54 -9.53 21.71
C ALA A 119 -32.93 -9.36 21.05
N ARG A 120 -33.20 -8.24 20.38
CA ARG A 120 -34.46 -8.00 19.66
C ARG A 120 -34.50 -8.67 18.28
N LEU A 121 -33.35 -8.98 17.69
CA LEU A 121 -33.25 -9.68 16.41
C LEU A 121 -33.28 -11.20 16.58
N VAL A 122 -32.69 -11.69 17.68
CA VAL A 122 -32.62 -13.12 17.97
C VAL A 122 -34.01 -13.66 18.27
N HIS A 123 -34.36 -14.71 17.58
CA HIS A 123 -35.58 -15.47 17.80
C HIS A 123 -35.21 -16.94 18.09
N ILE A 124 -36.04 -17.56 18.93
CA ILE A 124 -35.96 -18.98 19.24
C ILE A 124 -36.57 -19.70 18.05
N ALA A 125 -35.85 -20.66 17.46
CA ALA A 125 -36.46 -21.54 16.48
C ALA A 125 -37.68 -22.22 17.12
N ALA A 126 -38.88 -22.07 16.55
CA ALA A 126 -39.97 -22.95 16.92
C ALA A 126 -39.48 -24.38 16.70
N VAL A 127 -39.72 -25.25 17.68
CA VAL A 127 -39.29 -26.65 17.70
C VAL A 127 -40.01 -27.42 16.59
N ASP A 128 -39.59 -27.20 15.35
CA ASP A 128 -39.66 -28.17 14.27
C ASP A 128 -38.27 -28.79 14.20
N VAL A 129 -38.08 -29.83 15.01
CA VAL A 129 -36.95 -30.77 14.99
C VAL A 129 -36.90 -31.52 13.63
N SER A 130 -37.74 -31.17 12.66
CA SER A 130 -37.77 -31.70 11.30
C SER A 130 -36.85 -30.98 10.30
N ASP A 131 -36.20 -29.88 10.70
CA ASP A 131 -35.15 -29.23 9.90
C ASP A 131 -33.76 -29.43 10.55
N GLU A 132 -33.53 -30.62 11.15
CA GLU A 132 -32.21 -31.24 11.06
C GLU A 132 -31.78 -31.05 9.63
N SER A 133 -30.80 -30.16 9.38
CA SER A 133 -30.16 -29.92 8.10
C SER A 133 -30.30 -31.16 7.23
N ALA A 134 -31.28 -31.19 6.31
CA ALA A 134 -31.64 -32.40 5.60
C ALA A 134 -30.36 -32.98 5.03
N SER A 135 -29.85 -34.06 5.64
CA SER A 135 -28.42 -34.36 5.53
C SER A 135 -28.11 -34.52 4.05
N VAL A 136 -27.19 -33.69 3.52
CA VAL A 136 -26.93 -33.66 2.08
C VAL A 136 -26.49 -35.06 1.66
N GLN A 137 -27.39 -35.76 0.99
CA GLN A 137 -27.18 -37.17 0.64
C GLN A 137 -26.02 -37.28 -0.35
N PRO A 138 -25.25 -38.38 -0.30
CA PRO A 138 -24.15 -38.58 -1.24
C PRO A 138 -24.57 -38.40 -2.70
N PHE A 139 -23.68 -37.81 -3.50
CA PHE A 139 -23.81 -37.54 -4.94
C PHE A 139 -24.89 -36.52 -5.34
N VAL A 140 -25.70 -35.99 -4.42
CA VAL A 140 -26.81 -35.07 -4.76
C VAL A 140 -26.32 -33.74 -5.33
N LEU A 141 -25.13 -33.26 -4.91
CA LEU A 141 -24.58 -31.99 -5.38
C LEU A 141 -23.99 -32.06 -6.80
N LEU A 142 -23.83 -33.26 -7.36
CA LEU A 142 -23.46 -33.43 -8.76
C LEU A 142 -24.72 -33.32 -9.62
N HIS A 143 -25.08 -32.09 -9.98
CA HIS A 143 -26.22 -31.80 -10.85
C HIS A 143 -25.99 -32.32 -12.29
N ALA A 144 -26.16 -33.63 -12.48
CA ALA A 144 -26.29 -34.25 -13.77
C ALA A 144 -27.58 -35.08 -13.77
N ALA A 145 -28.70 -34.45 -14.12
CA ALA A 145 -30.03 -35.06 -14.16
C ALA A 145 -30.12 -36.35 -15.01
N SER A 146 -29.07 -36.67 -15.79
CA SER A 146 -28.98 -37.79 -16.72
C SER A 146 -28.03 -38.92 -16.31
N ILE A 147 -27.18 -38.77 -15.28
CA ILE A 147 -26.14 -39.76 -14.94
C ILE A 147 -26.48 -40.47 -13.63
N LYS A 148 -26.54 -41.81 -13.65
CA LYS A 148 -26.83 -42.63 -12.46
C LYS A 148 -25.62 -42.68 -11.52
N VAL A 149 -25.86 -42.74 -10.20
CA VAL A 149 -24.80 -42.84 -9.18
C VAL A 149 -23.83 -44.00 -9.43
N ALA A 150 -24.31 -45.17 -9.86
CA ALA A 150 -23.45 -46.31 -10.20
C ALA A 150 -22.45 -46.00 -11.32
N GLU A 151 -22.85 -45.19 -12.31
CA GLU A 151 -21.98 -44.75 -13.39
C GLU A 151 -20.95 -43.73 -12.89
N ILE A 152 -21.36 -42.79 -12.03
CA ILE A 152 -20.46 -41.85 -11.36
C ILE A 152 -19.37 -42.61 -10.60
N ARG A 153 -19.77 -43.59 -9.78
CA ARG A 153 -18.86 -44.45 -9.01
C ARG A 153 -17.86 -45.18 -9.91
N ALA A 154 -18.35 -45.85 -10.96
CA ALA A 154 -17.49 -46.60 -11.88
C ALA A 154 -16.45 -45.70 -12.55
N ARG A 155 -16.87 -44.52 -13.02
CA ARG A 155 -15.99 -43.57 -13.70
C ARG A 155 -15.00 -42.92 -12.74
N ALA A 156 -15.43 -42.57 -11.52
CA ALA A 156 -14.57 -42.06 -10.47
C ALA A 156 -13.53 -43.08 -10.04
N ALA A 157 -13.92 -44.36 -9.89
CA ALA A 157 -13.00 -45.44 -9.53
C ALA A 157 -11.86 -45.60 -10.53
N VAL A 158 -12.16 -45.58 -11.83
CA VAL A 158 -11.14 -45.61 -12.90
C VAL A 158 -10.18 -44.42 -12.78
N ARG A 159 -10.70 -43.20 -12.59
CA ARG A 159 -9.87 -41.98 -12.47
C ARG A 159 -9.07 -41.91 -11.18
N CYS A 160 -9.53 -42.58 -10.12
CA CYS A 160 -8.82 -42.71 -8.85
C CYS A 160 -7.91 -43.95 -8.79
N ASN A 161 -7.76 -44.72 -9.88
CA ASN A 161 -7.01 -45.99 -9.91
C ASN A 161 -7.46 -46.97 -8.81
N LEU A 162 -8.78 -47.19 -8.70
CA LEU A 162 -9.38 -48.13 -7.77
C LEU A 162 -10.01 -49.32 -8.51
N ASP A 163 -9.74 -50.52 -8.02
CA ASP A 163 -10.30 -51.77 -8.59
C ASP A 163 -11.77 -52.01 -8.22
N ASN A 164 -12.28 -51.31 -7.19
CA ASN A 164 -13.64 -51.47 -6.69
C ASN A 164 -14.36 -50.11 -6.60
N ALA A 165 -15.41 -49.95 -7.42
CA ALA A 165 -16.24 -48.75 -7.45
C ALA A 165 -17.07 -48.53 -6.17
N GLU A 166 -17.31 -49.57 -5.37
CA GLU A 166 -18.03 -49.44 -4.11
C GLU A 166 -17.23 -48.72 -3.02
N LEU A 167 -15.92 -48.55 -3.22
CA LEU A 167 -15.09 -47.74 -2.33
C LEU A 167 -15.38 -46.23 -2.45
N ILE A 168 -16.06 -45.79 -3.50
CA ILE A 168 -16.42 -44.38 -3.66
C ILE A 168 -17.62 -44.08 -2.76
N GLU A 169 -17.45 -43.35 -1.66
CA GLU A 169 -18.55 -43.04 -0.75
C GLU A 169 -19.43 -41.89 -1.25
N ASP A 170 -18.80 -40.87 -1.82
CA ASP A 170 -19.44 -39.63 -2.24
C ASP A 170 -18.61 -38.92 -3.33
N ALA A 171 -19.24 -38.04 -4.09
CA ALA A 171 -18.57 -37.11 -4.98
C ALA A 171 -19.32 -35.77 -5.02
N LEU A 172 -18.56 -34.67 -4.96
CA LEU A 172 -19.08 -33.30 -4.87
C LEU A 172 -18.30 -32.39 -5.83
N PRO A 173 -18.87 -31.26 -6.29
CA PRO A 173 -18.10 -30.24 -7.00
C PRO A 173 -16.93 -29.72 -6.14
N CYS A 174 -15.80 -29.38 -6.77
CA CYS A 174 -14.73 -28.67 -6.06
C CYS A 174 -15.14 -27.21 -5.79
N THR A 175 -14.61 -26.65 -4.70
CA THR A 175 -14.66 -25.20 -4.49
C THR A 175 -13.67 -24.48 -5.42
N PRO A 176 -13.90 -23.20 -5.77
CA PRO A 176 -12.95 -22.46 -6.61
C PRO A 176 -11.53 -22.40 -6.03
N LEU A 177 -11.40 -22.39 -4.69
CA LEU A 177 -10.10 -22.50 -4.04
C LEU A 177 -9.42 -23.84 -4.38
N GLN A 178 -10.11 -24.97 -4.18
CA GLN A 178 -9.54 -26.30 -4.46
C GLN A 178 -9.11 -26.44 -5.91
N GLU A 179 -9.90 -25.94 -6.86
CA GLU A 179 -9.55 -25.92 -8.29
C GLU A 179 -8.29 -25.09 -8.55
N GLY A 180 -8.23 -23.86 -8.02
CA GLY A 180 -7.10 -22.96 -8.20
C GLY A 180 -5.79 -23.49 -7.59
N LEU A 181 -5.86 -24.03 -6.37
CA LEU A 181 -4.71 -24.63 -5.69
C LEU A 181 -4.17 -25.82 -6.49
N LEU A 182 -5.04 -26.74 -6.91
CA LEU A 182 -4.62 -27.93 -7.64
C LEU A 182 -4.06 -27.59 -9.03
N ALA A 183 -4.64 -26.61 -9.73
CA ALA A 183 -4.12 -26.13 -11.00
C ALA A 183 -2.68 -25.60 -10.87
N MET A 184 -2.38 -24.89 -9.78
CA MET A 184 -1.03 -24.41 -9.48
C MET A 184 -0.07 -25.56 -9.15
N THR A 185 -0.50 -26.52 -8.34
CA THR A 185 0.29 -27.73 -8.03
C THR A 185 0.62 -28.56 -9.27
N ILE A 186 -0.31 -28.65 -10.23
CA ILE A 186 -0.06 -29.32 -11.52
C ILE A 186 0.97 -28.56 -12.35
N LYS A 187 0.91 -27.22 -12.35
CA LYS A 187 1.84 -26.35 -13.08
C LYS A 187 3.25 -26.37 -12.48
N ARG A 188 3.35 -26.44 -11.16
CA ARG A 188 4.61 -26.47 -10.38
C ARG A 188 4.50 -27.54 -9.29
N PRO A 189 5.00 -28.77 -9.55
CA PRO A 189 4.87 -29.87 -8.60
C PRO A 189 5.51 -29.54 -7.24
N GLY A 190 4.73 -29.73 -6.17
CA GLY A 190 5.13 -29.41 -4.80
C GLY A 190 4.47 -28.13 -4.26
N ASP A 191 4.00 -27.23 -5.14
CA ASP A 191 3.21 -26.07 -4.71
C ASP A 191 1.99 -26.53 -3.90
N TYR A 192 1.66 -25.80 -2.83
CA TYR A 192 0.54 -26.06 -1.94
C TYR A 192 0.51 -27.44 -1.25
N VAL A 193 1.62 -28.19 -1.25
CA VAL A 193 1.81 -29.41 -0.46
C VAL A 193 2.68 -29.09 0.75
N ASN A 194 2.20 -29.41 1.94
CA ASN A 194 2.92 -29.14 3.19
C ASN A 194 3.36 -30.44 3.87
N GLN A 195 4.61 -30.50 4.35
CA GLN A 195 5.16 -31.60 5.13
C GLN A 195 5.29 -31.18 6.60
N ASN A 196 4.29 -31.52 7.41
CA ASN A 196 4.30 -31.17 8.83
C ASN A 196 5.12 -32.19 9.61
N VAL A 197 6.23 -31.76 10.19
CA VAL A 197 7.14 -32.64 10.94
C VAL A 197 6.94 -32.47 12.44
N PHE A 198 6.50 -33.55 13.10
CA PHE A 198 6.29 -33.59 14.54
C PHE A 198 7.27 -34.57 15.18
N LYS A 199 8.14 -34.09 16.07
CA LYS A 199 9.01 -34.95 16.86
C LYS A 199 8.19 -35.63 17.96
N LEU A 200 8.17 -36.96 17.97
CA LEU A 200 7.44 -37.72 18.99
C LEU A 200 8.21 -37.69 20.31
N SER A 201 7.49 -37.50 21.40
CA SER A 201 8.03 -37.67 22.74
C SER A 201 8.24 -39.17 23.05
N GLY A 202 9.24 -39.49 23.88
CA GLY A 202 9.63 -40.89 24.14
C GLY A 202 8.57 -41.74 24.86
N ASN A 203 7.51 -41.11 25.38
CA ASN A 203 6.38 -41.75 26.06
C ASN A 203 5.17 -41.99 25.13
N ILE A 204 5.28 -41.70 23.83
CA ILE A 204 4.18 -41.92 22.88
C ILE A 204 4.08 -43.40 22.49
N ASP A 205 2.95 -44.01 22.85
CA ASP A 205 2.49 -45.28 22.29
C ASP A 205 2.16 -45.13 20.80
N VAL A 206 3.04 -45.64 19.94
CA VAL A 206 2.90 -45.56 18.47
C VAL A 206 1.68 -46.33 17.94
N PRO A 207 1.40 -47.59 18.35
CA PRO A 207 0.15 -48.27 18.00
C PRO A 207 -1.10 -47.46 18.32
N ARG A 208 -1.17 -46.86 19.52
CA ARG A 208 -2.30 -46.02 19.93
C ARG A 208 -2.40 -44.74 19.10
N LEU A 209 -1.27 -44.13 18.74
CA LEU A 209 -1.22 -42.98 17.84
C LEU A 209 -1.75 -43.33 16.44
N LYS A 210 -1.34 -44.47 15.89
CA LYS A 210 -1.85 -44.94 14.59
C LYS A 210 -3.36 -45.16 14.61
N HIS A 211 -3.87 -45.75 15.69
CA HIS A 211 -5.32 -45.92 15.87
C HIS A 211 -6.05 -44.58 15.94
N ALA A 212 -5.51 -43.62 16.69
CA ALA A 212 -6.13 -42.29 16.83
C ALA A 212 -6.26 -41.58 15.48
N TRP A 213 -5.18 -41.54 14.70
CA TRP A 213 -5.20 -41.00 13.35
C TRP A 213 -6.17 -41.73 12.42
N SER A 214 -6.18 -43.08 12.45
CA SER A 214 -7.12 -43.86 11.63
C SER A 214 -8.58 -43.51 11.94
N LYS A 215 -8.92 -43.35 13.22
CA LYS A 215 -10.27 -42.99 13.65
C LYS A 215 -10.64 -41.57 13.22
N VAL A 216 -9.73 -40.60 13.36
CA VAL A 216 -9.98 -39.21 12.91
C VAL A 216 -10.16 -39.12 11.40
N VAL A 217 -9.35 -39.84 10.62
CA VAL A 217 -9.46 -39.90 9.15
C VAL A 217 -10.79 -40.52 8.71
N GLN A 218 -11.27 -41.55 9.41
CA GLN A 218 -12.60 -42.12 9.15
C GLN A 218 -13.73 -41.15 9.49
N MET A 219 -13.61 -40.41 10.60
CA MET A 219 -14.60 -39.41 11.04
C MET A 219 -14.59 -38.12 10.21
N THR A 220 -13.54 -37.87 9.42
CA THR A 220 -13.32 -36.62 8.70
C THR A 220 -13.16 -36.88 7.19
N PRO A 221 -14.27 -37.00 6.43
CA PRO A 221 -14.26 -37.46 5.04
C PRO A 221 -13.27 -36.74 4.11
N ILE A 222 -13.03 -35.43 4.31
CA ILE A 222 -12.13 -34.67 3.43
C ILE A 222 -10.69 -35.19 3.44
N LEU A 223 -10.25 -35.84 4.53
CA LEU A 223 -8.90 -36.40 4.63
C LEU A 223 -8.69 -37.62 3.73
N ARG A 224 -9.79 -38.17 3.18
CA ARG A 224 -9.84 -39.33 2.28
C ARG A 224 -10.31 -38.94 0.88
N THR A 225 -10.24 -37.65 0.58
CA THR A 225 -10.71 -37.09 -0.69
C THR A 225 -9.58 -37.05 -1.71
N ARG A 226 -9.90 -37.51 -2.92
CA ARG A 226 -9.10 -37.26 -4.13
C ARG A 226 -9.85 -36.30 -5.04
N ILE A 227 -9.12 -35.55 -5.86
CA ILE A 227 -9.72 -34.64 -6.86
C ILE A 227 -9.51 -35.24 -8.24
N ILE A 228 -10.54 -35.26 -9.09
CA ILE A 228 -10.50 -35.79 -10.45
C ILE A 228 -11.26 -34.87 -11.42
N ASP A 229 -10.95 -34.97 -12.71
CA ASP A 229 -11.82 -34.48 -13.78
C ASP A 229 -12.83 -35.58 -14.17
N LEU A 230 -14.12 -35.26 -14.02
CA LEU A 230 -15.23 -36.13 -14.32
C LEU A 230 -16.17 -35.51 -15.38
N SER A 231 -15.68 -35.29 -16.59
CA SER A 231 -16.45 -34.63 -17.68
C SER A 231 -17.79 -35.33 -18.00
N PRO A 232 -18.95 -34.65 -18.04
CA PRO A 232 -19.11 -33.21 -18.15
C PRO A 232 -19.25 -32.47 -16.82
N MET A 233 -19.10 -33.15 -15.67
CA MET A 233 -19.28 -32.55 -14.33
C MET A 233 -18.11 -31.64 -13.91
N GLY A 234 -17.00 -31.66 -14.65
CA GLY A 234 -15.82 -30.86 -14.36
C GLY A 234 -14.95 -31.46 -13.25
N ILE A 235 -14.27 -30.59 -12.51
CA ILE A 235 -13.37 -31.00 -11.42
C ILE A 235 -14.19 -31.29 -10.16
N VAL A 236 -14.10 -32.53 -9.67
CA VAL A 236 -14.90 -33.03 -8.55
C VAL A 236 -13.98 -33.61 -7.47
N GLN A 237 -14.42 -33.47 -6.23
CA GLN A 237 -13.84 -34.12 -5.07
C GLN A 237 -14.57 -35.44 -4.83
N VAL A 238 -13.82 -36.51 -4.60
CA VAL A 238 -14.30 -37.89 -4.47
C VAL A 238 -13.83 -38.45 -3.15
N VAL A 239 -14.78 -38.79 -2.27
CA VAL A 239 -14.50 -39.37 -0.95
C VAL A 239 -14.36 -40.89 -1.09
N ILE A 240 -13.25 -41.46 -0.61
CA ILE A 240 -12.93 -42.88 -0.81
C ILE A 240 -12.83 -43.62 0.53
N ALA A 241 -13.60 -44.70 0.66
CA ALA A 241 -13.59 -45.64 1.78
C ALA A 241 -12.18 -46.13 2.11
N ASN A 242 -11.76 -45.91 3.36
CA ASN A 242 -10.46 -46.35 3.90
C ASN A 242 -9.22 -45.90 3.10
N ASP A 243 -9.30 -44.82 2.32
CA ASP A 243 -8.15 -44.28 1.59
C ASP A 243 -7.22 -43.50 2.53
N PHE A 244 -6.27 -44.22 3.12
CA PHE A 244 -5.37 -43.69 4.14
C PHE A 244 -4.02 -44.43 4.12
N ILE A 245 -2.93 -43.67 3.97
CA ILE A 245 -1.59 -44.23 3.73
C ILE A 245 -0.68 -43.97 4.93
N TRP A 246 -0.19 -45.07 5.52
CA TRP A 246 0.93 -45.06 6.47
C TRP A 246 2.23 -45.51 5.80
N ARG A 247 3.30 -44.77 6.06
CA ARG A 247 4.67 -45.16 5.72
C ARG A 247 5.46 -45.30 6.99
N VAL A 248 6.15 -46.42 7.14
CA VAL A 248 7.08 -46.64 8.23
C VAL A 248 8.46 -46.80 7.60
N SER A 249 9.41 -45.98 8.04
CA SER A 249 10.77 -45.96 7.52
C SER A 249 11.77 -45.73 8.66
N SER A 250 13.02 -46.09 8.43
CA SER A 250 14.16 -45.71 9.26
C SER A 250 15.23 -45.06 8.39
N GLY A 251 15.95 -44.07 8.91
CA GLY A 251 17.01 -43.38 8.17
C GLY A 251 16.97 -41.86 8.38
N ASN A 252 17.67 -41.13 7.51
CA ASN A 252 17.79 -39.68 7.65
C ASN A 252 16.48 -38.94 7.31
N ILE A 253 16.12 -37.94 8.12
CA ILE A 253 14.89 -37.17 7.91
C ILE A 253 14.87 -36.36 6.63
N GLN A 254 15.98 -35.76 6.23
CA GLN A 254 16.04 -34.93 5.02
C GLN A 254 15.85 -35.80 3.77
N GLU A 255 16.46 -36.98 3.72
CA GLU A 255 16.26 -37.94 2.63
C GLU A 255 14.80 -38.42 2.53
N TYR A 256 14.14 -38.63 3.68
CA TYR A 256 12.71 -38.97 3.71
C TYR A 256 11.86 -37.82 3.13
N LEU A 257 12.09 -36.60 3.61
CA LEU A 257 11.34 -35.41 3.17
C LEU A 257 11.55 -35.13 1.68
N SER A 258 12.79 -35.23 1.17
CA SER A 258 13.08 -35.07 -0.26
C SER A 258 12.37 -36.11 -1.12
N ARG A 259 12.35 -37.37 -0.70
CA ARG A 259 11.65 -38.46 -1.42
C ARG A 259 10.14 -38.26 -1.40
N ASP A 260 9.57 -37.90 -0.26
CA ASP A 260 8.14 -37.65 -0.16
C ASP A 260 7.69 -36.40 -0.96
N ARG A 261 8.56 -35.39 -1.12
CA ARG A 261 8.32 -34.23 -2.03
C ARG A 261 8.29 -34.63 -3.51
N GLN A 262 9.07 -35.63 -3.91
CA GLN A 262 9.08 -36.13 -5.30
C GLN A 262 7.79 -36.88 -5.66
N GLU A 263 7.02 -37.33 -4.67
CA GLU A 263 5.73 -37.95 -4.91
C GLU A 263 4.61 -36.91 -5.01
N HIS A 264 4.31 -36.56 -6.25
CA HIS A 264 3.36 -35.51 -6.58
C HIS A 264 1.92 -35.86 -6.15
N MET A 265 1.26 -34.89 -5.53
CA MET A 265 -0.18 -34.92 -5.24
C MET A 265 -0.94 -34.29 -6.42
N GLN A 266 -1.38 -35.13 -7.36
CA GLN A 266 -2.05 -34.76 -8.61
C GLN A 266 -3.49 -35.32 -8.69
N LEU A 267 -4.19 -35.03 -9.78
CA LEU A 267 -5.53 -35.58 -10.05
C LEU A 267 -5.53 -37.11 -9.92
N GLY A 268 -6.52 -37.65 -9.19
CA GLY A 268 -6.70 -39.09 -8.97
C GLY A 268 -5.79 -39.72 -7.92
N THR A 269 -4.83 -38.97 -7.36
CA THR A 269 -3.90 -39.47 -6.33
C THR A 269 -4.33 -39.05 -4.91
N PRO A 270 -3.90 -39.77 -3.86
CA PRO A 270 -4.10 -39.38 -2.47
C PRO A 270 -3.49 -38.01 -2.17
N LEU A 271 -4.26 -37.14 -1.53
CA LEU A 271 -3.85 -35.77 -1.16
C LEU A 271 -3.36 -35.65 0.30
N MET A 272 -3.21 -36.79 0.99
CA MET A 272 -2.68 -36.89 2.34
C MET A 272 -1.84 -38.17 2.50
N ARG A 273 -0.73 -38.08 3.24
CA ARG A 273 0.11 -39.21 3.64
C ARG A 273 0.60 -39.01 5.07
N LEU A 274 0.71 -40.10 5.82
CA LEU A 274 1.38 -40.11 7.13
C LEU A 274 2.65 -40.94 7.09
N GLY A 275 3.74 -40.39 7.61
CA GLY A 275 5.02 -41.03 7.79
C GLY A 275 5.36 -41.20 9.26
N LEU A 276 5.90 -42.37 9.63
CA LEU A 276 6.64 -42.58 10.86
C LEU A 276 8.07 -42.91 10.50
N LEU A 277 8.97 -41.99 10.82
CA LEU A 277 10.39 -42.13 10.56
C LEU A 277 11.13 -42.29 11.87
N HIS A 278 11.89 -43.38 12.01
CA HIS A 278 12.93 -43.46 13.03
C HIS A 278 14.23 -42.87 12.47
N ASP A 279 14.66 -41.74 12.99
CA ASP A 279 15.91 -41.08 12.62
C ASP A 279 17.08 -41.76 13.33
N ASN A 280 17.86 -42.52 12.56
CA ASN A 280 19.00 -43.28 13.07
C ASN A 280 20.14 -42.36 13.53
N ASP A 281 20.26 -41.16 12.94
CA ASP A 281 21.33 -40.20 13.25
C ASP A 281 21.01 -39.46 14.56
N ARG A 282 19.73 -39.11 14.75
CA ARG A 282 19.26 -38.33 15.91
C ARG A 282 18.68 -39.19 17.03
N GLY A 283 18.50 -40.50 16.81
CA GLY A 283 17.90 -41.44 17.77
C GLY A 283 16.45 -41.10 18.15
N CYS A 284 15.75 -40.34 17.31
CA CYS A 284 14.41 -39.82 17.59
C CYS A 284 13.40 -40.31 16.55
N THR A 285 12.12 -40.40 16.92
CA THR A 285 11.05 -40.76 15.98
C THR A 285 10.24 -39.53 15.61
N TYR A 286 9.95 -39.38 14.32
CA TYR A 286 9.16 -38.30 13.76
C TYR A 286 7.86 -38.83 13.16
N LEU A 287 6.76 -38.12 13.42
CA LEU A 287 5.53 -38.20 12.65
C LEU A 287 5.57 -37.12 11.56
N ILE A 288 5.45 -37.51 10.30
CA ILE A 288 5.37 -36.60 9.16
C ILE A 288 3.95 -36.64 8.62
N TRP A 289 3.28 -35.49 8.56
CA TRP A 289 1.97 -35.35 7.94
C TRP A 289 2.08 -34.51 6.67
N SER A 290 2.16 -35.20 5.53
CA SER A 290 2.20 -34.59 4.21
C SER A 290 0.78 -34.42 3.69
N VAL A 291 0.37 -33.19 3.35
CA VAL A 291 -1.02 -32.90 2.98
C VAL A 291 -1.13 -31.71 2.03
N HIS A 292 -2.01 -31.84 1.03
CA HIS A 292 -2.34 -30.76 0.09
C HIS A 292 -3.28 -29.73 0.74
N HIS A 293 -3.06 -28.43 0.52
CA HIS A 293 -3.94 -27.34 1.03
C HIS A 293 -5.39 -27.40 0.53
N ALA A 294 -5.67 -28.21 -0.49
CA ALA A 294 -7.05 -28.48 -0.93
C ALA A 294 -7.88 -29.30 0.10
N LEU A 295 -7.24 -29.83 1.15
CA LEU A 295 -7.90 -30.57 2.22
C LEU A 295 -7.99 -29.81 3.55
N TYR A 296 -7.23 -28.72 3.72
CA TYR A 296 -7.16 -28.02 5.01
C TYR A 296 -6.79 -26.54 4.86
N ASP A 297 -7.16 -25.76 5.88
CA ASP A 297 -6.70 -24.38 6.06
C ASP A 297 -6.10 -24.18 7.46
N GLY A 298 -5.61 -22.96 7.73
CA GLY A 298 -4.99 -22.63 9.02
C GLY A 298 -5.93 -22.78 10.22
N TRP A 299 -7.25 -22.84 10.01
CA TRP A 299 -8.24 -22.95 11.07
C TRP A 299 -8.61 -24.40 11.38
N CYS A 300 -8.89 -25.23 10.37
CA CYS A 300 -9.27 -26.62 10.62
C CYS A 300 -8.06 -27.51 10.97
N LYS A 301 -6.85 -27.14 10.55
CA LYS A 301 -5.62 -27.87 10.90
C LYS A 301 -5.43 -28.11 12.40
N PRO A 302 -5.43 -27.08 13.28
CA PRO A 302 -5.32 -27.31 14.72
C PRO A 302 -6.50 -28.13 15.26
N GLN A 303 -7.71 -27.96 14.72
CA GLN A 303 -8.88 -28.76 15.15
C GLN A 303 -8.71 -30.25 14.82
N ILE A 304 -8.17 -30.59 13.65
CA ILE A 304 -7.87 -31.98 13.26
C ILE A 304 -6.82 -32.59 14.20
N LEU A 305 -5.73 -31.85 14.48
CA LEU A 305 -4.68 -32.30 15.38
C LEU A 305 -5.19 -32.48 16.82
N GLU A 306 -6.03 -31.55 17.29
CA GLU A 306 -6.69 -31.64 18.59
C GLU A 306 -7.59 -32.88 18.69
N GLN A 307 -8.34 -33.22 17.63
CA GLN A 307 -9.13 -34.45 17.59
C GLN A 307 -8.25 -35.70 17.70
N VAL A 308 -7.11 -35.74 17.00
CA VAL A 308 -6.15 -36.86 17.13
C VAL A 308 -5.67 -36.98 18.57
N GLN A 309 -5.34 -35.87 19.21
CA GLN A 309 -4.90 -35.85 20.62
C GLN A 309 -5.98 -36.34 21.59
N LYS A 310 -7.23 -35.88 21.44
CA LYS A 310 -8.36 -36.32 22.28
C LYS A 310 -8.66 -37.81 22.09
N VAL A 311 -8.72 -38.28 20.85
CA VAL A 311 -8.91 -39.71 20.55
C VAL A 311 -7.75 -40.53 21.11
N TYR A 312 -6.52 -40.04 20.98
CA TYR A 312 -5.36 -40.68 21.59
C TYR A 312 -5.55 -40.80 23.09
N ARG A 313 -5.92 -39.74 23.80
CA ARG A 313 -6.13 -39.74 25.27
C ARG A 313 -7.32 -40.60 25.72
N GLY A 314 -8.24 -40.93 24.81
CA GLY A 314 -9.47 -41.68 25.11
C GLY A 314 -10.63 -40.77 25.50
N ASP A 315 -10.53 -39.48 25.21
CA ASP A 315 -11.55 -38.48 25.50
C ASP A 315 -12.74 -38.61 24.52
N VAL A 316 -13.92 -38.16 24.96
CA VAL A 316 -15.09 -38.04 24.07
C VAL A 316 -14.84 -36.88 23.11
N THR A 317 -14.97 -37.13 21.81
CA THR A 317 -14.78 -36.13 20.77
C THR A 317 -16.06 -35.86 20.01
N GLU A 318 -16.44 -34.58 19.90
CA GLU A 318 -17.42 -34.16 18.92
C GLU A 318 -16.78 -34.14 17.52
N PRO A 319 -17.47 -34.66 16.48
CA PRO A 319 -16.95 -34.67 15.12
C PRO A 319 -16.89 -33.26 14.52
N LEU A 320 -15.97 -33.04 13.58
CA LEU A 320 -15.94 -31.81 12.80
C LEU A 320 -17.17 -31.75 11.89
N ALA A 321 -17.64 -30.54 11.60
CA ALA A 321 -18.74 -30.36 10.68
C ALA A 321 -18.31 -30.79 9.26
N PRO A 322 -19.14 -31.57 8.54
CA PRO A 322 -18.82 -32.03 7.20
C PRO A 322 -18.58 -30.89 6.21
N PHE A 323 -17.51 -31.00 5.40
CA PHE A 323 -17.25 -30.02 4.33
C PHE A 323 -18.34 -29.99 3.24
N ARG A 324 -19.12 -31.08 3.10
CA ARG A 324 -20.24 -31.16 2.13
C ARG A 324 -21.28 -30.04 2.33
N ASP A 325 -21.53 -29.64 3.57
CA ASP A 325 -22.56 -28.63 3.87
C ASP A 325 -22.14 -27.25 3.38
N PHE A 326 -20.83 -26.98 3.42
CA PHE A 326 -20.22 -25.81 2.80
C PHE A 326 -20.40 -25.81 1.28
N VAL A 327 -20.08 -26.93 0.62
CA VAL A 327 -20.23 -27.06 -0.84
C VAL A 327 -21.69 -26.93 -1.27
N ALA A 328 -22.62 -27.48 -0.48
CA ALA A 328 -24.06 -27.34 -0.73
C ALA A 328 -24.50 -25.88 -0.67
N TYR A 329 -24.07 -25.13 0.35
CA TYR A 329 -24.34 -23.70 0.47
C TYR A 329 -23.85 -22.90 -0.75
N LEU A 330 -22.66 -23.22 -1.28
CA LEU A 330 -22.11 -22.51 -2.45
C LEU A 330 -22.88 -22.75 -3.74
N THR A 331 -23.45 -23.95 -3.90
CA THR A 331 -24.13 -24.34 -5.15
C THR A 331 -25.47 -23.60 -5.34
N GLN A 332 -26.08 -23.11 -4.26
CA GLN A 332 -27.42 -22.51 -4.27
C GLN A 332 -27.47 -21.02 -4.65
N ARG A 333 -26.33 -20.30 -4.74
CA ARG A 333 -26.31 -18.81 -4.82
C ARG A 333 -25.49 -18.23 -5.97
N ARG A 334 -25.45 -18.92 -7.11
CA ARG A 334 -24.52 -18.64 -8.20
C ARG A 334 -24.77 -17.32 -8.97
N GLN A 335 -26.02 -16.86 -9.07
CA GLN A 335 -26.41 -15.71 -9.89
C GLN A 335 -26.26 -14.36 -9.17
N GLU A 336 -26.62 -14.29 -7.89
CA GLU A 336 -26.50 -13.07 -7.06
C GLU A 336 -25.05 -12.58 -6.93
N ALA A 337 -24.08 -13.50 -7.01
CA ALA A 337 -22.65 -13.17 -6.93
C ALA A 337 -22.17 -12.30 -8.10
N ASP A 338 -22.65 -12.55 -9.32
CA ASP A 338 -22.14 -11.83 -10.50
C ASP A 338 -22.56 -10.36 -10.48
N GLU A 339 -23.80 -10.08 -10.09
CA GLU A 339 -24.32 -8.73 -9.91
C GLU A 339 -23.58 -7.99 -8.79
N PHE A 340 -23.34 -8.64 -7.65
CA PHE A 340 -22.59 -8.06 -6.54
C PHE A 340 -21.19 -7.61 -6.96
N TRP A 341 -20.41 -8.50 -7.58
CA TRP A 341 -19.04 -8.17 -8.00
C TRP A 341 -19.01 -7.11 -9.10
N LYS A 342 -19.97 -7.12 -10.03
CA LYS A 342 -20.11 -6.06 -11.03
C LYS A 342 -20.29 -4.69 -10.38
N THR A 343 -21.13 -4.60 -9.33
CA THR A 343 -21.31 -3.35 -8.56
C THR A 343 -20.06 -2.96 -7.76
N GLN A 344 -19.31 -3.91 -7.20
CA GLN A 344 -18.08 -3.60 -6.45
C GLN A 344 -17.00 -2.92 -7.31
N PHE A 345 -16.93 -3.25 -8.61
CA PHE A 345 -15.94 -2.70 -9.53
C PHE A 345 -16.47 -1.56 -10.42
N GLN A 346 -17.67 -1.07 -10.15
CA GLN A 346 -18.27 -0.02 -10.96
C GLN A 346 -17.59 1.34 -10.70
N ASP A 347 -17.27 2.06 -11.78
CA ASP A 347 -16.69 3.41 -11.74
C ASP A 347 -15.43 3.49 -10.86
N LEU A 348 -14.47 2.59 -11.11
CA LEU A 348 -13.14 2.57 -10.48
C LEU A 348 -12.04 2.91 -11.47
N GLU A 349 -11.17 3.85 -11.11
CA GLU A 349 -9.94 4.17 -11.85
C GLU A 349 -8.72 3.55 -11.15
N LEU A 350 -8.39 2.33 -11.55
CA LEU A 350 -7.39 1.52 -10.85
C LEU A 350 -6.01 1.58 -11.50
N ALA A 351 -5.00 1.74 -10.66
CA ALA A 351 -3.62 1.42 -10.99
C ALA A 351 -3.14 0.27 -10.10
N ALA A 352 -2.56 -0.77 -10.71
CA ALA A 352 -2.00 -1.88 -9.94
C ALA A 352 -0.73 -1.42 -9.22
N PHE A 353 -0.65 -1.71 -7.92
CA PHE A 353 0.56 -1.50 -7.13
C PHE A 353 1.07 -2.83 -6.57
N PRO A 354 2.40 -3.07 -6.62
CA PRO A 354 3.38 -2.35 -7.47
C PRO A 354 3.19 -2.69 -8.97
N PRO A 355 3.64 -1.81 -9.89
CA PRO A 355 3.65 -2.12 -11.31
C PRO A 355 4.61 -3.27 -11.61
N LEU A 356 4.21 -4.20 -12.47
CA LEU A 356 5.08 -5.28 -12.91
C LEU A 356 6.16 -4.78 -13.89
N PRO A 357 7.35 -5.41 -13.92
CA PRO A 357 8.39 -5.10 -14.90
C PRO A 357 7.94 -5.36 -16.35
N SER A 358 7.06 -6.34 -16.56
CA SER A 358 6.40 -6.60 -17.83
C SER A 358 5.07 -7.34 -17.61
N PRO A 359 4.11 -7.30 -18.57
CA PRO A 359 2.82 -8.00 -18.44
C PRO A 359 2.93 -9.52 -18.26
N ALA A 360 4.03 -10.13 -18.72
CA ALA A 360 4.28 -11.57 -18.62
C ALA A 360 5.07 -11.97 -17.36
N TYR A 361 5.53 -10.99 -16.57
CA TYR A 361 6.31 -11.24 -15.38
C TYR A 361 5.48 -11.97 -14.32
N GLN A 362 6.03 -13.03 -13.75
CA GLN A 362 5.42 -13.76 -12.64
C GLN A 362 6.18 -13.44 -11.36
N PRO A 363 5.56 -12.74 -10.40
CA PRO A 363 6.21 -12.42 -9.14
C PRO A 363 6.71 -13.66 -8.41
N ARG A 364 7.86 -13.50 -7.76
CA ARG A 364 8.43 -14.47 -6.84
C ARG A 364 9.00 -13.74 -5.65
N ALA A 365 8.38 -13.91 -4.49
CA ALA A 365 8.94 -13.37 -3.27
C ALA A 365 10.29 -14.03 -2.96
N ASP A 366 11.32 -13.21 -2.82
CA ASP A 366 12.70 -13.60 -2.51
C ASP A 366 13.27 -12.81 -1.33
N HIS A 367 12.49 -11.86 -0.79
CA HIS A 367 12.86 -11.04 0.35
C HIS A 367 11.73 -10.98 1.37
N THR A 368 12.07 -11.18 2.64
CA THR A 368 11.15 -11.12 3.78
C THR A 368 11.65 -10.11 4.80
N ILE A 369 10.73 -9.28 5.31
CA ILE A 369 10.95 -8.37 6.44
C ILE A 369 9.97 -8.75 7.54
N GLU A 370 10.50 -9.00 8.74
CA GLU A 370 9.70 -9.11 9.95
C GLU A 370 9.73 -7.80 10.71
N HIS A 371 8.56 -7.35 11.16
CA HIS A 371 8.39 -6.09 11.88
C HIS A 371 7.36 -6.24 12.99
N HIS A 372 7.64 -5.66 14.15
CA HIS A 372 6.76 -5.76 15.32
C HIS A 372 6.32 -4.37 15.77
N ILE A 373 5.04 -4.10 15.61
CA ILE A 373 4.40 -2.90 16.14
C ILE A 373 4.02 -3.20 17.58
N SER A 374 4.74 -2.62 18.53
CA SER A 374 4.47 -2.74 19.96
C SER A 374 3.69 -1.54 20.51
N ALA A 375 3.08 -1.72 21.68
CA ALA A 375 2.34 -0.69 22.39
C ALA A 375 1.21 -0.04 21.56
N LEU A 376 0.58 -0.81 20.67
CA LEU A 376 -0.58 -0.37 19.93
C LEU A 376 -1.83 -0.53 20.81
N GLN A 377 -2.64 0.52 20.90
CA GLN A 377 -3.94 0.45 21.58
C GLN A 377 -5.02 0.33 20.52
N TRP A 378 -5.58 -0.87 20.40
CA TRP A 378 -6.74 -1.07 19.55
C TRP A 378 -7.90 -0.25 20.12
N PRO A 379 -8.45 0.69 19.36
CA PRO A 379 -9.49 1.56 19.87
C PRO A 379 -10.73 0.73 20.16
N ARG A 380 -11.38 1.05 21.27
CA ARG A 380 -12.60 0.37 21.75
C ARG A 380 -13.83 1.26 21.60
N ASN A 381 -13.68 2.40 20.95
CA ASN A 381 -14.76 3.34 20.70
C ASN A 381 -15.22 3.12 19.24
N HIS A 382 -16.49 3.37 18.91
CA HIS A 382 -17.01 3.30 17.52
C HIS A 382 -17.16 1.92 16.85
N ASP A 383 -17.05 0.80 17.57
CA ASP A 383 -17.37 -0.55 17.04
C ASP A 383 -16.51 -1.00 15.84
N ILE A 384 -15.31 -0.45 15.68
CA ILE A 384 -14.38 -0.78 14.60
C ILE A 384 -13.43 -1.92 15.02
N THR A 385 -13.29 -2.93 14.17
CA THR A 385 -12.37 -4.06 14.43
C THR A 385 -10.91 -3.73 14.08
N ALA A 386 -9.96 -4.39 14.76
CA ALA A 386 -8.53 -4.32 14.41
C ALA A 386 -8.26 -4.72 12.95
N SER A 387 -8.98 -5.72 12.41
CA SER A 387 -8.87 -6.10 11.00
C SER A 387 -9.29 -4.99 10.04
N THR A 388 -10.30 -4.19 10.41
CA THR A 388 -10.74 -3.03 9.62
C THR A 388 -9.63 -1.98 9.58
N LEU A 389 -9.00 -1.67 10.72
CA LEU A 389 -7.88 -0.72 10.81
C LEU A 389 -6.69 -1.16 9.95
N VAL A 390 -6.34 -2.44 9.98
CA VAL A 390 -5.26 -3.02 9.15
C VAL A 390 -5.58 -2.90 7.66
N ARG A 391 -6.80 -3.25 7.23
CA ARG A 391 -7.26 -3.09 5.84
C ARG A 391 -7.25 -1.64 5.38
N ALA A 392 -7.77 -0.75 6.22
CA ALA A 392 -7.83 0.69 5.96
C ALA A 392 -6.42 1.31 5.84
N SER A 393 -5.50 0.95 6.74
CA SER A 393 -4.11 1.40 6.70
C SER A 393 -3.43 1.01 5.38
N TRP A 394 -3.64 -0.24 4.93
CA TRP A 394 -3.12 -0.71 3.65
C TRP A 394 -3.76 0.01 2.45
N ALA A 395 -5.08 0.21 2.49
CA ALA A 395 -5.79 0.94 1.43
C ALA A 395 -5.25 2.36 1.26
N ILE A 396 -5.06 3.09 2.36
CA ILE A 396 -4.49 4.44 2.34
C ILE A 396 -3.08 4.41 1.76
N LEU A 397 -2.23 3.49 2.23
CA LEU A 397 -0.86 3.40 1.75
C LEU A 397 -0.80 3.08 0.24
N ALA A 398 -1.61 2.13 -0.21
CA ALA A 398 -1.74 1.80 -1.62
C ALA A 398 -2.18 3.03 -2.43
N SER A 399 -3.14 3.83 -1.93
CA SER A 399 -3.65 5.02 -2.63
C SER A 399 -2.57 6.10 -2.81
N ILE A 400 -1.64 6.19 -1.84
CA ILE A 400 -0.50 7.11 -1.90
C ILE A 400 0.49 6.64 -2.96
N TYR A 401 0.79 5.34 -3.03
CA TYR A 401 1.72 4.80 -4.02
C TYR A 401 1.17 4.81 -5.44
N THR A 402 -0.14 4.66 -5.62
CA THR A 402 -0.79 4.72 -6.94
C THR A 402 -1.17 6.14 -7.35
N ASN A 403 -1.14 7.09 -6.41
CA ASN A 403 -1.74 8.43 -6.56
C ASN A 403 -3.19 8.36 -7.08
N SER A 404 -3.95 7.35 -6.65
CA SER A 404 -5.36 7.15 -7.01
C SER A 404 -6.22 6.97 -5.76
N PRO A 405 -7.42 7.58 -5.69
CA PRO A 405 -8.36 7.33 -4.61
C PRO A 405 -8.98 5.93 -4.69
N ASP A 406 -8.99 5.28 -5.85
CA ASP A 406 -9.53 3.93 -6.02
C ASP A 406 -8.38 2.92 -5.99
N VAL A 407 -8.44 1.99 -5.03
CA VAL A 407 -7.42 0.95 -4.87
C VAL A 407 -8.05 -0.43 -4.82
N VAL A 408 -7.34 -1.43 -5.33
CA VAL A 408 -7.69 -2.84 -5.19
C VAL A 408 -6.50 -3.63 -4.68
N PHE A 409 -6.74 -4.49 -3.69
CA PHE A 409 -5.76 -5.44 -3.20
C PHE A 409 -6.46 -6.74 -2.80
N GLY A 410 -5.71 -7.83 -2.77
CA GLY A 410 -6.21 -9.12 -2.33
C GLY A 410 -6.33 -9.16 -0.81
N VAL A 411 -7.38 -9.79 -0.32
CA VAL A 411 -7.50 -10.18 1.09
C VAL A 411 -7.81 -11.66 1.21
N THR A 412 -7.18 -12.32 2.18
CA THR A 412 -7.58 -13.68 2.58
C THR A 412 -8.68 -13.59 3.64
N VAL A 413 -9.80 -14.25 3.37
CA VAL A 413 -10.96 -14.35 4.26
C VAL A 413 -11.17 -15.79 4.72
N SER A 414 -11.81 -15.97 5.88
CA SER A 414 -11.97 -17.31 6.46
C SER A 414 -13.09 -18.15 5.83
N GLY A 415 -14.11 -17.55 5.20
CA GLY A 415 -15.31 -18.25 4.72
C GLY A 415 -16.25 -18.84 5.79
N ARG A 416 -15.79 -18.97 7.04
CA ARG A 416 -16.59 -19.49 8.19
C ARG A 416 -17.63 -18.51 8.72
N GLN A 417 -17.74 -17.33 8.12
CA GLN A 417 -18.81 -16.37 8.39
C GLN A 417 -20.09 -16.70 7.62
N ALA A 418 -20.05 -17.69 6.72
CA ALA A 418 -21.22 -18.19 6.02
C ALA A 418 -22.31 -18.65 7.01
N PRO A 419 -23.60 -18.45 6.70
CA PRO A 419 -24.72 -18.78 7.59
C PRO A 419 -25.00 -20.30 7.62
N ILE A 420 -24.00 -21.12 7.94
CA ILE A 420 -24.05 -22.58 7.95
C ILE A 420 -23.97 -23.07 9.40
N PHE A 421 -24.69 -24.14 9.73
CA PHE A 421 -24.62 -24.76 11.05
C PHE A 421 -23.22 -25.36 11.28
N GLY A 422 -22.60 -25.07 12.45
CA GLY A 422 -21.25 -25.53 12.75
C GLY A 422 -20.16 -24.98 11.82
N ALA A 423 -20.35 -23.80 11.20
CA ALA A 423 -19.40 -23.22 10.25
C ALA A 423 -17.96 -23.08 10.82
N ASP A 424 -17.84 -22.76 12.10
CA ASP A 424 -16.57 -22.64 12.82
C ASP A 424 -15.85 -23.98 13.06
N ARG A 425 -16.57 -25.09 12.89
CA ARG A 425 -16.10 -26.48 13.05
C ARG A 425 -15.97 -27.23 11.73
N ILE A 426 -16.17 -26.57 10.58
CA ILE A 426 -16.03 -27.23 9.27
C ILE A 426 -14.61 -27.78 9.13
N GLY A 427 -14.52 -29.10 8.99
CA GLY A 427 -13.27 -29.85 8.89
C GLY A 427 -12.67 -29.83 7.49
N GLY A 428 -12.68 -28.69 6.78
CA GLY A 428 -12.15 -28.53 5.43
C GLY A 428 -11.79 -27.08 5.11
N PRO A 429 -11.16 -26.80 3.95
CA PRO A 429 -10.67 -25.47 3.61
C PRO A 429 -11.82 -24.57 3.20
N THR A 430 -12.12 -23.58 4.03
CA THR A 430 -13.15 -22.56 3.73
C THR A 430 -12.54 -21.19 3.47
N ILE A 431 -11.21 -21.06 3.58
CA ILE A 431 -10.52 -19.83 3.21
C ILE A 431 -10.78 -19.45 1.74
N ALA A 432 -10.79 -18.16 1.45
CA ALA A 432 -10.80 -17.68 0.08
C ALA A 432 -9.92 -16.43 -0.04
N THR A 433 -9.43 -16.20 -1.25
CA THR A 433 -8.78 -14.93 -1.60
C THR A 433 -9.74 -14.15 -2.49
N ILE A 434 -10.03 -12.91 -2.10
CA ILE A 434 -10.93 -12.02 -2.83
C ILE A 434 -10.26 -10.67 -3.07
N PRO A 435 -10.58 -9.99 -4.18
CA PRO A 435 -10.19 -8.60 -4.36
C PRO A 435 -11.06 -7.72 -3.46
N LEU A 436 -10.43 -6.75 -2.80
CA LEU A 436 -11.08 -5.73 -1.99
C LEU A 436 -10.87 -4.35 -2.64
N PRO A 437 -11.85 -3.85 -3.41
CA PRO A 437 -11.82 -2.47 -3.90
C PRO A 437 -12.18 -1.50 -2.78
N VAL A 438 -11.37 -0.46 -2.57
CA VAL A 438 -11.57 0.56 -1.53
C VAL A 438 -11.44 1.95 -2.15
N LYS A 439 -12.36 2.87 -1.80
CA LYS A 439 -12.32 4.27 -2.21
C LYS A 439 -11.80 5.14 -1.06
N VAL A 440 -10.59 5.68 -1.20
CA VAL A 440 -9.92 6.55 -0.23
C VAL A 440 -10.19 8.00 -0.61
N ARG A 441 -11.29 8.57 -0.11
CA ARG A 441 -11.66 9.98 -0.36
C ARG A 441 -11.04 10.88 0.72
N ARG A 442 -10.27 11.89 0.30
CA ARG A 442 -9.51 12.78 1.20
C ARG A 442 -10.39 13.65 2.11
N ASP A 443 -11.56 14.04 1.62
CA ASP A 443 -12.54 14.87 2.33
C ASP A 443 -13.37 14.10 3.39
N MET A 444 -13.30 12.77 3.38
CA MET A 444 -14.08 11.92 4.29
C MET A 444 -13.52 11.97 5.71
N ASN A 445 -14.40 11.86 6.71
CA ASN A 445 -14.00 11.65 8.09
C ASN A 445 -13.41 10.24 8.29
N VAL A 446 -12.38 10.11 9.12
CA VAL A 446 -11.69 8.83 9.37
C VAL A 446 -12.66 7.74 9.89
N VAL A 447 -13.54 8.06 10.84
CA VAL A 447 -14.48 7.09 11.41
C VAL A 447 -15.51 6.64 10.37
N GLU A 448 -15.96 7.56 9.51
CA GLU A 448 -16.86 7.23 8.40
C GLU A 448 -16.18 6.28 7.40
N PHE A 449 -14.93 6.55 7.04
CA PHE A 449 -14.13 5.69 6.17
C PHE A 449 -13.95 4.28 6.75
N LEU A 450 -13.56 4.18 8.03
CA LEU A 450 -13.41 2.90 8.73
C LEU A 450 -14.72 2.11 8.76
N ARG A 451 -15.85 2.78 9.01
CA ARG A 451 -17.18 2.16 8.96
C ARG A 451 -17.50 1.63 7.57
N GLN A 452 -17.20 2.40 6.51
CA GLN A 452 -17.40 1.95 5.12
C GLN A 452 -16.61 0.67 4.80
N VAL A 453 -15.33 0.60 5.19
CA VAL A 453 -14.48 -0.59 4.98
C VAL A 453 -15.04 -1.80 5.74
N GLN A 454 -15.52 -1.60 6.97
CA GLN A 454 -16.12 -2.66 7.78
C GLN A 454 -17.46 -3.15 7.20
N GLU A 455 -18.36 -2.22 6.85
CA GLU A 455 -19.66 -2.54 6.25
C GLU A 455 -19.51 -3.28 4.92
N GLN A 456 -18.55 -2.87 4.09
CA GLN A 456 -18.23 -3.56 2.85
C GLN A 456 -17.81 -5.02 3.12
N SER A 457 -16.92 -5.23 4.09
CA SER A 457 -16.47 -6.57 4.48
C SER A 457 -17.64 -7.48 4.88
N VAL A 458 -18.64 -6.94 5.60
CA VAL A 458 -19.85 -7.69 5.99
C VAL A 458 -20.74 -8.00 4.78
N LYS A 459 -20.90 -7.06 3.84
CA LYS A 459 -21.67 -7.25 2.61
C LYS A 459 -21.05 -8.30 1.68
N MET A 460 -19.74 -8.51 1.75
CA MET A 460 -19.01 -9.48 0.94
C MET A 460 -19.17 -10.94 1.44
N ILE A 461 -19.53 -11.18 2.71
CA ILE A 461 -19.62 -12.52 3.33
C ILE A 461 -20.34 -13.56 2.44
N PRO A 462 -21.51 -13.29 1.84
CA PRO A 462 -22.22 -14.29 1.03
C PRO A 462 -21.51 -14.64 -0.29
N PHE A 463 -20.57 -13.80 -0.73
CA PHE A 463 -19.93 -13.85 -2.05
C PHE A 463 -18.42 -14.11 -1.98
N GLU A 464 -17.86 -14.33 -0.78
CA GLU A 464 -16.42 -14.58 -0.56
C GLU A 464 -15.88 -15.76 -1.39
N GLN A 465 -16.75 -16.71 -1.75
CA GLN A 465 -16.39 -17.98 -2.38
C GLN A 465 -16.60 -17.99 -3.91
N THR A 466 -16.85 -16.83 -4.54
CA THR A 466 -17.02 -16.76 -6.01
C THR A 466 -15.77 -17.20 -6.79
N GLY A 467 -14.59 -16.99 -6.21
CA GLY A 467 -13.30 -17.37 -6.79
C GLY A 467 -12.73 -16.33 -7.76
N LEU A 468 -11.41 -16.09 -7.67
CA LEU A 468 -10.72 -15.05 -8.43
C LEU A 468 -10.89 -15.17 -9.95
N GLN A 469 -10.84 -16.39 -10.49
CA GLN A 469 -10.98 -16.61 -11.94
C GLN A 469 -12.34 -16.10 -12.45
N ARG A 470 -13.43 -16.37 -11.72
CA ARG A 470 -14.75 -15.88 -12.10
C ARG A 470 -14.87 -14.38 -11.90
N ILE A 471 -14.34 -13.84 -10.80
CA ILE A 471 -14.35 -12.39 -10.55
C ILE A 471 -13.60 -11.66 -11.68
N SER A 472 -12.48 -12.19 -12.17
CA SER A 472 -11.74 -11.63 -13.31
C SER A 472 -12.50 -11.67 -14.63
N GLN A 473 -13.40 -12.64 -14.83
CA GLN A 473 -14.28 -12.69 -15.99
C GLN A 473 -15.41 -11.65 -15.91
N ILE A 474 -15.81 -11.27 -14.70
CA ILE A 474 -16.82 -10.22 -14.47
C ILE A 474 -16.20 -8.83 -14.63
N SER A 475 -14.98 -8.64 -14.12
CA SER A 475 -14.27 -7.37 -14.18
C SER A 475 -12.75 -7.59 -14.23
N GLU A 476 -12.11 -7.12 -15.30
CA GLU A 476 -10.65 -7.12 -15.44
C GLU A 476 -9.97 -6.24 -14.38
N SER A 477 -10.69 -5.25 -13.85
CA SER A 477 -10.30 -4.35 -12.75
C SER A 477 -10.10 -5.08 -11.40
N SER A 478 -10.45 -6.37 -11.32
CA SER A 478 -10.23 -7.18 -10.11
C SER A 478 -8.78 -7.64 -9.91
N PHE A 479 -7.89 -7.33 -10.84
CA PHE A 479 -6.48 -7.69 -10.76
C PHE A 479 -5.72 -6.90 -9.68
N PHE A 480 -4.89 -7.59 -8.89
CA PHE A 480 -4.07 -6.98 -7.83
C PHE A 480 -2.73 -7.69 -7.69
N GLN A 481 -1.73 -6.96 -7.21
CA GLN A 481 -0.37 -7.48 -6.95
C GLN A 481 0.03 -7.51 -5.49
N THR A 482 -0.87 -7.06 -4.62
CA THR A 482 -0.66 -7.04 -3.18
C THR A 482 -1.70 -7.93 -2.50
N LEU A 483 -1.25 -8.78 -1.57
CA LEU A 483 -2.11 -9.64 -0.78
C LEU A 483 -1.96 -9.29 0.71
N LEU A 484 -3.08 -9.08 1.39
CA LEU A 484 -3.15 -8.86 2.83
C LEU A 484 -3.78 -10.06 3.52
N VAL A 485 -3.02 -10.70 4.40
CA VAL A 485 -3.44 -11.84 5.22
C VAL A 485 -3.49 -11.38 6.67
N ILE A 486 -4.66 -11.47 7.30
CA ILE A 486 -4.84 -11.09 8.71
C ILE A 486 -5.14 -12.34 9.52
N GLN A 487 -4.25 -12.65 10.47
CA GLN A 487 -4.41 -13.77 11.39
C GLN A 487 -4.78 -13.29 12.79
N PRO A 488 -5.63 -14.05 13.49
CA PRO A 488 -6.05 -13.69 14.84
C PRO A 488 -4.98 -14.01 15.88
N ALA A 489 -5.08 -13.36 17.04
CA ALA A 489 -4.12 -13.54 18.14
C ALA A 489 -4.09 -14.99 18.66
N GLU A 490 -5.23 -15.68 18.59
CA GLU A 490 -5.41 -17.01 19.16
C GLU A 490 -4.92 -18.15 18.24
N ALA A 491 -4.49 -17.86 17.01
CA ALA A 491 -4.07 -18.87 16.04
C ALA A 491 -2.84 -19.66 16.52
N ASP A 492 -1.83 -18.96 17.03
CA ASP A 492 -0.60 -19.57 17.56
C ASP A 492 -0.89 -20.44 18.79
N ASP A 493 -1.74 -19.95 19.70
CA ASP A 493 -2.12 -20.68 20.90
C ASP A 493 -2.90 -21.96 20.56
N ALA A 494 -3.86 -21.89 19.63
CA ALA A 494 -4.61 -23.06 19.19
C ALA A 494 -3.68 -24.15 18.61
N MET A 495 -2.69 -23.76 17.80
CA MET A 495 -1.72 -24.69 17.25
C MET A 495 -0.83 -25.32 18.33
N ARG A 496 -0.36 -24.52 19.31
CA ARG A 496 0.42 -25.02 20.45
C ARG A 496 -0.35 -26.04 21.28
N HIS A 497 -1.61 -25.76 21.61
CA HIS A 497 -2.46 -26.69 22.37
C HIS A 497 -2.75 -27.98 21.58
N ALA A 498 -2.97 -27.87 20.27
CA ALA A 498 -3.23 -29.02 19.40
C ALA A 498 -1.98 -29.91 19.18
N THR A 499 -0.80 -29.42 19.54
CA THR A 499 0.48 -30.11 19.36
C THR A 499 1.18 -30.45 20.68
N ASP A 500 0.50 -30.29 21.82
CA ASP A 500 0.99 -30.55 23.18
C ASP A 500 1.58 -31.97 23.37
N MET A 501 1.08 -32.94 22.60
CA MET A 501 1.58 -34.31 22.61
C MET A 501 2.96 -34.49 21.94
N TYR A 502 3.40 -33.52 21.15
CA TYR A 502 4.66 -33.53 20.40
C TYR A 502 5.72 -32.67 21.08
N GLN A 503 7.01 -32.97 20.89
CA GLN A 503 8.08 -32.10 21.42
C GLN A 503 8.13 -30.78 20.64
N SER A 504 8.23 -29.65 21.34
CA SER A 504 8.42 -28.34 20.73
C SER A 504 9.73 -28.33 19.93
N ASN A 505 9.63 -28.22 18.60
CA ASN A 505 10.79 -27.95 17.76
C ASN A 505 11.23 -26.50 17.99
N ASP A 506 12.28 -26.31 18.81
CA ASP A 506 12.87 -24.99 19.06
C ASP A 506 14.09 -24.67 18.18
N SER A 507 14.59 -25.56 17.30
CA SER A 507 15.79 -25.17 16.53
C SER A 507 16.18 -25.90 15.23
N ASP A 508 15.80 -27.16 14.92
CA ASP A 508 16.67 -27.94 13.99
C ASP A 508 16.05 -28.61 12.76
N THR A 509 14.83 -28.27 12.35
CA THR A 509 14.27 -28.72 11.05
C THR A 509 13.29 -27.70 10.48
N GLU A 510 13.80 -26.92 9.53
CA GLU A 510 13.11 -26.02 8.59
C GLU A 510 12.42 -24.77 9.18
N ASP A 511 12.78 -23.65 8.56
CA ASP A 511 12.26 -22.31 8.72
C ASP A 511 10.73 -22.28 8.93
N LYS A 512 10.29 -21.87 10.13
CA LYS A 512 8.90 -21.42 10.36
C LYS A 512 8.51 -20.25 9.42
N SER A 513 9.48 -19.67 8.71
CA SER A 513 9.35 -18.56 7.77
C SER A 513 9.01 -18.98 6.33
N ASP A 514 9.18 -20.26 5.93
CA ASP A 514 9.18 -20.64 4.50
C ASP A 514 7.82 -21.08 3.92
N VAL A 515 6.85 -21.49 4.74
CA VAL A 515 5.61 -22.12 4.23
C VAL A 515 4.71 -21.15 3.46
N LEU A 516 4.71 -19.87 3.82
CA LEU A 516 3.99 -18.82 3.06
C LEU A 516 4.86 -18.25 1.93
N ASN A 517 6.18 -18.30 2.04
CA ASN A 517 7.11 -17.80 1.04
C ASN A 517 7.16 -18.67 -0.22
N VAL A 518 7.15 -20.00 -0.07
CA VAL A 518 7.23 -20.94 -1.20
C VAL A 518 6.04 -20.81 -2.16
N PHE A 519 4.88 -20.35 -1.68
CA PHE A 519 3.65 -20.23 -2.48
C PHE A 519 3.21 -18.79 -2.76
N ASN A 520 4.03 -17.78 -2.40
CA ASN A 520 3.66 -16.40 -2.62
C ASN A 520 3.79 -16.01 -4.11
N SER A 521 2.66 -15.98 -4.81
CA SER A 521 2.54 -15.56 -6.21
C SER A 521 2.35 -14.04 -6.40
N TYR A 522 2.42 -13.26 -5.32
CA TYR A 522 2.17 -11.81 -5.33
C TYR A 522 3.48 -11.03 -5.18
N ALA A 523 3.55 -9.86 -5.82
CA ALA A 523 4.73 -8.99 -5.74
C ALA A 523 4.98 -8.50 -4.31
N VAL A 524 3.89 -8.33 -3.54
CA VAL A 524 3.93 -7.92 -2.14
C VAL A 524 2.87 -8.71 -1.37
N MET A 525 3.25 -9.37 -0.28
CA MET A 525 2.32 -9.99 0.65
C MET A 525 2.58 -9.48 2.06
N LEU A 526 1.53 -8.98 2.73
CA LEU A 526 1.56 -8.57 4.13
C LEU A 526 0.81 -9.62 4.94
N GLU A 527 1.54 -10.37 5.75
CA GLU A 527 0.96 -11.23 6.77
C GLU A 527 0.97 -10.47 8.10
N CYS A 528 -0.22 -10.23 8.66
CA CYS A 528 -0.44 -9.49 9.88
C CYS A 528 -1.03 -10.41 10.95
N VAL A 529 -0.27 -10.70 12.01
CA VAL A 529 -0.76 -11.44 13.18
C VAL A 529 -1.14 -10.44 14.27
N LEU A 530 -2.44 -10.39 14.59
CA LEU A 530 -2.97 -9.51 15.63
C LEU A 530 -2.46 -9.92 17.01
N GLU A 531 -2.14 -8.96 17.86
CA GLU A 531 -1.81 -9.18 19.27
C GLU A 531 -2.67 -8.26 20.15
N PRO A 532 -2.89 -8.58 21.44
CA PRO A 532 -3.70 -7.74 22.33
C PRO A 532 -3.23 -6.27 22.44
N THR A 533 -1.93 -6.02 22.28
CA THR A 533 -1.31 -4.68 22.39
C THR A 533 -0.30 -4.39 21.27
N GLY A 534 -0.50 -5.00 20.11
CA GLY A 534 0.46 -4.90 19.01
C GLY A 534 0.02 -5.61 17.73
N LEU A 535 0.91 -5.58 16.76
CA LEU A 535 0.77 -6.29 15.49
C LEU A 535 2.14 -6.80 15.03
N LYS A 536 2.23 -8.10 14.76
CA LYS A 536 3.39 -8.67 14.05
C LYS A 536 3.10 -8.64 12.55
N ILE A 537 4.08 -8.17 11.79
CA ILE A 537 4.01 -8.07 10.33
C ILE A 537 5.14 -8.88 9.74
N ARG A 538 4.81 -9.74 8.78
CA ARG A 538 5.78 -10.32 7.86
C ARG A 538 5.44 -9.80 6.46
N LEU A 539 6.35 -9.01 5.90
CA LEU A 539 6.25 -8.47 4.54
C LEU A 539 7.14 -9.31 3.63
N ASN A 540 6.53 -9.99 2.66
CA ASN A 540 7.23 -10.74 1.62
C ASN A 540 7.15 -9.97 0.30
N THR A 541 8.29 -9.74 -0.34
CA THR A 541 8.40 -8.95 -1.57
C THR A 541 9.24 -9.65 -2.61
N ASP A 542 8.92 -9.40 -3.88
CA ASP A 542 9.82 -9.65 -5.00
C ASP A 542 10.82 -8.49 -5.13
N SER A 543 12.11 -8.76 -4.90
CA SER A 543 13.16 -7.74 -4.88
C SER A 543 13.42 -7.06 -6.24
N HIS A 544 12.98 -7.67 -7.35
CA HIS A 544 13.05 -7.05 -8.68
C HIS A 544 11.95 -6.01 -8.89
N ILE A 545 10.90 -6.07 -8.09
CA ILE A 545 9.76 -5.14 -8.15
C ILE A 545 9.87 -4.09 -7.02
N VAL A 546 10.13 -4.56 -5.80
CA VAL A 546 10.23 -3.73 -4.59
C VAL A 546 11.57 -3.98 -3.92
N SER A 547 12.49 -3.01 -4.04
CA SER A 547 13.79 -3.09 -3.37
C SER A 547 13.66 -3.24 -1.85
N ALA A 548 14.64 -3.88 -1.19
CA ALA A 548 14.65 -4.04 0.28
C ALA A 548 14.54 -2.70 1.04
N ARG A 549 15.09 -1.61 0.49
CA ARG A 549 14.95 -0.25 1.07
C ARG A 549 13.50 0.23 0.99
N GLN A 550 12.85 0.02 -0.14
CA GLN A 550 11.45 0.39 -0.36
C GLN A 550 10.52 -0.47 0.49
N ALA A 551 10.77 -1.77 0.60
CA ALA A 551 10.01 -2.69 1.44
C ALA A 551 10.05 -2.27 2.92
N ARG A 552 11.22 -1.90 3.45
CA ARG A 552 11.33 -1.34 4.82
C ARG A 552 10.50 -0.08 5.00
N ARG A 553 10.58 0.86 4.04
CA ARG A 553 9.79 2.09 4.08
C ARG A 553 8.29 1.80 4.08
N ILE A 554 7.82 0.87 3.25
CA ILE A 554 6.41 0.45 3.20
C ILE A 554 5.92 -0.01 4.59
N VAL A 555 6.68 -0.85 5.29
CA VAL A 555 6.28 -1.34 6.62
C VAL A 555 6.25 -0.23 7.67
N GLU A 556 7.25 0.65 7.67
CA GLU A 556 7.31 1.78 8.62
C GLU A 556 6.20 2.81 8.37
N GLN A 557 5.85 3.06 7.09
CA GLN A 557 4.74 3.93 6.72
C GLN A 557 3.38 3.29 7.04
N PHE A 558 3.26 1.97 6.85
CA PHE A 558 2.09 1.22 7.26
C PHE A 558 1.86 1.31 8.77
N GLU A 559 2.91 1.15 9.58
CA GLU A 559 2.83 1.36 11.04
C GLU A 559 2.37 2.78 11.39
N GLN A 560 2.96 3.80 10.74
CA GLN A 560 2.62 5.20 10.97
C GLN A 560 1.14 5.48 10.71
N LEU A 561 0.59 4.96 9.61
CA LEU A 561 -0.83 5.06 9.29
C LEU A 561 -1.70 4.30 10.29
N LEU A 562 -1.32 3.07 10.65
CA LEU A 562 -2.07 2.26 11.61
C LEU A 562 -2.18 2.94 12.96
N ARG A 563 -1.10 3.55 13.45
CA ARG A 563 -1.10 4.33 14.70
C ARG A 563 -2.03 5.54 14.62
N GLN A 564 -1.94 6.33 13.54
CA GLN A 564 -2.82 7.48 13.33
C GLN A 564 -4.30 7.09 13.30
N LEU A 565 -4.66 6.00 12.60
CA LEU A 565 -6.04 5.53 12.56
C LEU A 565 -6.55 5.00 13.92
N CYS A 566 -5.67 4.47 14.76
CA CYS A 566 -6.03 4.10 16.13
C CYS A 566 -6.31 5.34 16.99
N ASP A 567 -5.53 6.41 16.83
CA ASP A 567 -5.63 7.64 17.63
C ASP A 567 -6.74 8.58 17.15
N ALA A 568 -7.09 8.57 15.87
CA ALA A 568 -8.03 9.51 15.25
C ALA A 568 -9.52 9.25 15.54
N GLN A 569 -9.87 8.18 16.27
CA GLN A 569 -11.28 7.78 16.41
C GLN A 569 -12.13 8.73 17.27
N ASP A 570 -11.52 9.49 18.19
CA ASP A 570 -12.24 10.38 19.11
C ASP A 570 -12.26 11.86 18.64
N VAL A 571 -11.72 12.16 17.45
CA VAL A 571 -11.55 13.52 16.92
C VAL A 571 -12.15 13.60 15.50
N GLN A 572 -12.68 14.77 15.13
CA GLN A 572 -13.18 15.03 13.76
C GLN A 572 -11.99 15.22 12.78
N VAL A 573 -11.19 14.17 12.61
CA VAL A 573 -10.03 14.14 11.70
C VAL A 573 -10.50 13.71 10.32
N THR A 574 -10.06 14.43 9.29
CA THR A 574 -10.29 14.08 7.89
C THR A 574 -9.19 13.17 7.35
N MET A 575 -9.48 12.43 6.28
CA MET A 575 -8.49 11.57 5.62
C MET A 575 -7.31 12.37 5.03
N GLU A 576 -7.48 13.66 4.74
CA GLU A 576 -6.42 14.57 4.28
C GLU A 576 -5.34 14.82 5.34
N GLU A 577 -5.71 14.77 6.62
CA GLU A 577 -4.77 14.94 7.75
C GLU A 577 -3.95 13.67 8.04
N ILE A 578 -4.34 12.53 7.46
CA ILE A 578 -3.66 11.26 7.66
C ILE A 578 -2.50 11.13 6.67
N GLY A 579 -1.27 11.09 7.19
CA GLY A 579 -0.05 11.09 6.39
C GLY A 579 0.83 9.85 6.59
N ALA A 580 1.33 9.27 5.50
CA ALA A 580 2.25 8.12 5.56
C ALA A 580 3.67 8.49 5.99
N ILE A 581 4.10 9.75 5.76
CA ILE A 581 5.46 10.20 6.07
C ILE A 581 5.72 10.10 7.58
N ASN A 582 6.73 9.32 7.95
CA ASN A 582 7.20 9.19 9.33
C ASN A 582 8.43 10.07 9.61
N GLU A 583 8.91 10.09 10.86
CA GLU A 583 10.09 10.90 11.23
C GLU A 583 11.36 10.51 10.46
N ARG A 584 11.52 9.23 10.10
CA ARG A 584 12.70 8.76 9.35
C ARG A 584 12.69 9.30 7.93
N ASP A 585 11.52 9.27 7.28
CA ASP A 585 11.31 9.86 5.97
C ASP A 585 11.57 11.37 6.00
N LEU A 586 11.06 12.08 7.02
CA LEU A 586 11.33 13.52 7.20
C LEU A 586 12.82 13.80 7.40
N ARG A 587 13.51 13.04 8.27
CA ARG A 587 14.96 13.21 8.48
C ARG A 587 15.71 13.02 7.17
N GLN A 588 15.36 12.01 6.38
CA GLN A 588 15.99 11.81 5.07
C GLN A 588 15.76 12.99 4.12
N ILE A 589 14.54 13.55 4.09
CA ILE A 589 14.24 14.75 3.29
C ILE A 589 15.06 15.95 3.78
N TRP A 590 15.18 16.13 5.10
CA TRP A 590 16.02 17.18 5.69
C TRP A 590 17.50 16.96 5.39
N ASP A 591 17.99 15.72 5.40
CA ASP A 591 19.37 15.37 5.07
C ASP A 591 19.67 15.72 3.60
N TRP A 592 18.74 15.46 2.67
CA TRP A 592 18.86 15.88 1.28
C TRP A 592 18.94 17.41 1.10
N ASN A 593 18.31 18.16 2.00
CA ASN A 593 18.26 19.62 1.98
C ASN A 593 19.16 20.27 3.05
N ALA A 594 20.09 19.53 3.66
CA ALA A 594 20.87 19.99 4.82
C ALA A 594 21.84 21.12 4.45
N THR A 595 22.33 21.12 3.22
CA THR A 595 23.25 22.14 2.70
C THR A 595 22.46 23.18 1.92
N ILE A 596 22.38 24.39 2.45
CA ILE A 596 21.79 25.55 1.77
C ILE A 596 22.96 26.42 1.26
N PRO A 597 23.21 26.48 -0.06
CA PRO A 597 24.26 27.33 -0.61
C PRO A 597 23.97 28.81 -0.32
N PRO A 598 24.96 29.61 0.14
CA PRO A 598 24.75 31.02 0.41
C PRO A 598 24.45 31.79 -0.89
N ALA A 599 23.53 32.75 -0.82
CA ALA A 599 23.27 33.67 -1.92
C ALA A 599 24.53 34.51 -2.24
N VAL A 600 24.70 34.84 -3.52
CA VAL A 600 25.77 35.68 -4.03
C VAL A 600 25.19 37.03 -4.41
N GLU A 601 25.38 38.00 -3.52
CA GLU A 601 24.87 39.37 -3.66
C GLU A 601 25.80 40.24 -4.52
N ILE A 602 26.01 39.84 -5.78
CA ILE A 602 26.83 40.57 -6.76
C ILE A 602 26.02 40.67 -8.06
N CYS A 603 26.14 41.80 -8.76
CA CYS A 603 25.52 41.95 -10.07
C CYS A 603 26.26 41.14 -11.13
N VAL A 604 25.51 40.40 -11.95
CA VAL A 604 26.08 39.58 -13.05
C VAL A 604 27.02 40.36 -13.97
N HIS A 605 26.71 41.62 -14.30
CA HIS A 605 27.60 42.43 -15.14
C HIS A 605 28.93 42.76 -14.46
N ASP A 606 28.99 42.84 -13.13
CA ASP A 606 30.25 43.01 -12.39
C ASP A 606 31.10 41.72 -12.44
N VAL A 607 30.45 40.55 -12.32
CA VAL A 607 31.13 39.26 -12.48
C VAL A 607 31.75 39.13 -13.88
N ILE A 608 31.03 39.60 -14.91
CA ILE A 608 31.54 39.62 -16.29
C ILE A 608 32.66 40.66 -16.42
N ALA A 609 32.54 41.84 -15.81
CA ALA A 609 33.57 42.88 -15.84
C ALA A 609 34.90 42.39 -15.24
N GLU A 610 34.87 41.56 -14.18
CA GLU A 610 36.08 40.91 -13.65
C GLU A 610 36.77 40.03 -14.70
N ARG A 611 36.01 39.30 -15.53
CA ARG A 611 36.56 38.49 -16.63
C ARG A 611 37.13 39.35 -17.75
N VAL A 612 36.46 40.46 -18.07
CA VAL A 612 36.96 41.44 -19.06
C VAL A 612 38.33 41.98 -18.63
N LEU A 613 38.50 42.31 -17.35
CA LEU A 613 39.79 42.79 -16.83
C LEU A 613 40.89 41.71 -16.87
N GLN A 614 40.53 40.44 -16.64
CA GLN A 614 41.49 39.33 -16.64
C GLN A 614 41.89 38.90 -18.06
N HIS A 615 40.97 38.94 -19.02
CA HIS A 615 41.14 38.36 -20.35
C HIS A 615 40.55 39.24 -21.47
N PRO A 616 40.99 40.51 -21.62
CA PRO A 616 40.33 41.48 -22.50
C PRO A 616 40.33 41.06 -23.99
N GLU A 617 41.42 40.44 -24.46
CA GLU A 617 41.56 40.02 -25.86
C GLU A 617 40.98 38.63 -26.16
N LYS A 618 40.52 37.87 -25.16
CA LYS A 618 39.92 36.55 -25.42
C LYS A 618 38.59 36.71 -26.12
N GLN A 619 38.26 35.77 -26.99
CA GLN A 619 36.97 35.72 -27.68
C GLN A 619 35.85 35.42 -26.68
N ALA A 620 34.92 36.37 -26.53
CA ALA A 620 33.72 36.23 -25.69
C ALA A 620 32.55 35.69 -26.51
N VAL A 621 32.42 36.14 -27.76
CA VAL A 621 31.36 35.73 -28.68
C VAL A 621 31.99 35.32 -30.01
N CYS A 622 31.57 34.16 -30.50
CA CYS A 622 31.85 33.68 -31.85
C CYS A 622 30.52 33.47 -32.56
N ALA A 623 30.09 34.42 -33.39
CA ALA A 623 28.81 34.36 -34.05
C ALA A 623 28.96 34.34 -35.57
N TRP A 624 27.95 33.81 -36.26
CA TRP A 624 27.90 33.79 -37.72
C TRP A 624 27.98 35.20 -38.36
N ASP A 625 27.56 36.24 -37.63
CA ASP A 625 27.58 37.66 -38.03
C ASP A 625 28.78 38.44 -37.46
N GLY A 626 29.74 37.74 -36.86
CA GLY A 626 31.04 38.24 -36.45
C GLY A 626 31.44 37.91 -35.01
N ASP A 627 32.72 38.12 -34.72
CA ASP A 627 33.31 37.80 -33.42
C ASP A 627 33.42 39.04 -32.53
N LEU A 628 33.41 38.84 -31.21
CA LEU A 628 33.70 39.88 -30.22
C LEU A 628 34.66 39.33 -29.16
N SER A 629 35.73 40.08 -28.87
CA SER A 629 36.52 39.91 -27.67
C SER A 629 35.75 40.35 -26.42
N TYR A 630 36.21 39.95 -25.23
CA TYR A 630 35.65 40.42 -23.96
C TYR A 630 35.67 41.95 -23.84
N ARG A 631 36.76 42.61 -24.28
CA ARG A 631 36.86 44.07 -24.30
C ARG A 631 35.83 44.70 -25.24
N GLU A 632 35.70 44.18 -26.47
CA GLU A 632 34.75 44.72 -27.44
C GLU A 632 33.30 44.53 -26.99
N LEU A 633 32.96 43.37 -26.43
CA LEU A 633 31.64 43.12 -25.84
C LEU A 633 31.36 44.13 -24.71
N ASP A 634 32.35 44.38 -23.84
CA ASP A 634 32.22 45.33 -22.75
C ASP A 634 32.04 46.78 -23.24
N ASP A 635 32.88 47.24 -24.18
CA ASP A 635 32.85 48.61 -24.72
C ASP A 635 31.53 48.91 -25.45
N LEU A 636 31.06 47.97 -26.28
CA LEU A 636 29.81 48.09 -27.03
C LEU A 636 28.61 48.09 -26.07
N SER A 637 28.57 47.17 -25.11
CA SER A 637 27.49 47.10 -24.12
C SER A 637 27.47 48.30 -23.17
N THR A 638 28.63 48.83 -22.79
CA THR A 638 28.76 50.06 -21.98
C THR A 638 28.26 51.28 -22.74
N THR A 639 28.61 51.40 -24.04
CA THR A 639 28.10 52.48 -24.88
C THR A 639 26.57 52.41 -25.02
N LEU A 640 26.03 51.21 -25.27
CA LEU A 640 24.59 50.99 -25.29
C LEU A 640 23.93 51.33 -23.93
N ALA A 641 24.55 50.96 -22.81
CA ALA A 641 24.02 51.25 -21.48
C ALA A 641 23.85 52.75 -21.23
N HIS A 642 24.84 53.58 -21.60
CA HIS A 642 24.71 55.04 -21.48
C HIS A 642 23.56 55.60 -22.33
N GLN A 643 23.37 55.07 -23.53
CA GLN A 643 22.26 55.46 -24.39
C GLN A 643 20.91 55.06 -23.76
N LEU A 644 20.81 53.86 -23.21
CA LEU A 644 19.60 53.37 -22.54
C LEU A 644 19.24 54.21 -21.31
N VAL A 645 20.23 54.61 -20.50
CA VAL A 645 20.03 55.53 -19.37
C VAL A 645 19.51 56.89 -19.85
N ALA A 646 20.05 57.43 -20.95
CA ALA A 646 19.55 58.66 -21.55
C ALA A 646 18.10 58.52 -22.07
N ASP A 647 17.73 57.34 -22.55
CA ASP A 647 16.38 56.98 -22.99
C ASP A 647 15.42 56.66 -21.81
N GLY A 648 15.90 56.78 -20.56
CA GLY A 648 15.11 56.61 -19.34
C GLY A 648 15.00 55.17 -18.83
N VAL A 649 15.87 54.26 -19.27
CA VAL A 649 16.00 52.92 -18.70
C VAL A 649 16.75 52.99 -17.38
N GLY A 650 16.22 52.30 -16.37
CA GLY A 650 16.80 52.19 -15.04
C GLY A 650 16.05 51.15 -14.21
N GLU A 651 16.20 51.21 -12.89
CA GLU A 651 15.55 50.27 -11.97
C GLU A 651 14.04 50.17 -12.21
N GLY A 652 13.52 48.94 -12.29
CA GLY A 652 12.11 48.65 -12.57
C GLY A 652 11.69 48.76 -14.04
N SER A 653 12.58 49.19 -14.95
CA SER A 653 12.33 49.16 -16.39
C SER A 653 12.54 47.76 -16.94
N VAL A 654 11.68 47.32 -17.87
CA VAL A 654 11.84 46.05 -18.59
C VAL A 654 11.94 46.34 -20.09
N VAL A 655 13.04 45.91 -20.70
CA VAL A 655 13.40 46.16 -22.10
C VAL A 655 13.27 44.87 -22.91
N PRO A 656 12.27 44.75 -23.80
CA PRO A 656 12.19 43.64 -24.74
C PRO A 656 13.37 43.64 -25.72
N LEU A 657 13.90 42.46 -26.00
CA LEU A 657 15.00 42.21 -26.94
C LEU A 657 14.46 41.39 -28.11
N CYS A 658 14.25 42.04 -29.25
CA CYS A 658 13.71 41.45 -30.48
C CYS A 658 14.85 41.20 -31.48
N PHE A 659 15.51 40.06 -31.36
CA PHE A 659 16.68 39.69 -32.17
C PHE A 659 16.55 38.25 -32.66
N GLU A 660 16.98 38.01 -33.90
CA GLU A 660 17.46 36.70 -34.32
C GLU A 660 18.76 36.32 -33.59
N LYS A 661 19.17 35.05 -33.68
CA LYS A 661 20.50 34.63 -33.20
C LYS A 661 21.58 35.48 -33.88
N SER A 662 22.30 36.28 -33.09
CA SER A 662 23.28 37.27 -33.55
C SER A 662 24.21 37.68 -32.41
N LYS A 663 25.40 38.20 -32.72
CA LYS A 663 26.33 38.74 -31.71
C LYS A 663 25.77 39.94 -30.94
N TRP A 664 24.76 40.62 -31.50
CA TRP A 664 24.14 41.80 -30.88
C TRP A 664 23.25 41.47 -29.69
N MET A 665 22.75 40.22 -29.58
CA MET A 665 21.94 39.82 -28.43
C MET A 665 22.72 39.86 -27.10
N PRO A 666 23.93 39.25 -26.99
CA PRO A 666 24.82 39.44 -25.84
C PRO A 666 25.08 40.92 -25.49
N VAL A 667 25.33 41.77 -26.49
CA VAL A 667 25.58 43.21 -26.30
C VAL A 667 24.36 43.88 -25.67
N ALA A 668 23.16 43.58 -26.19
CA ALA A 668 21.90 44.12 -25.68
C ALA A 668 21.58 43.64 -24.26
N MET A 669 21.74 42.34 -23.99
CA MET A 669 21.56 41.77 -22.65
C MET A 669 22.46 42.47 -21.62
N LEU A 670 23.76 42.58 -21.90
CA LEU A 670 24.73 43.19 -20.99
C LEU A 670 24.53 44.70 -20.86
N GLY A 671 24.17 45.39 -21.94
CA GLY A 671 23.90 46.84 -21.93
C GLY A 671 22.68 47.19 -21.07
N VAL A 672 21.61 46.41 -21.15
CA VAL A 672 20.42 46.60 -20.29
C VAL A 672 20.76 46.34 -18.81
N MET A 673 21.55 45.30 -18.52
CA MET A 673 22.02 45.02 -17.16
C MET A 673 22.82 46.19 -16.58
N LYS A 674 23.76 46.76 -17.34
CA LYS A 674 24.58 47.92 -16.92
C LYS A 674 23.77 49.21 -16.77
N ALA A 675 22.68 49.37 -17.54
CA ALA A 675 21.74 50.47 -17.38
C ALA A 675 20.83 50.32 -16.16
N GLY A 676 20.88 49.19 -15.43
CA GLY A 676 20.03 48.89 -14.28
C GLY A 676 18.62 48.44 -14.62
N GLY A 677 18.34 48.15 -15.89
CA GLY A 677 17.06 47.61 -16.35
C GLY A 677 17.04 46.08 -16.37
N ALA A 678 15.84 45.51 -16.41
CA ALA A 678 15.60 44.12 -16.73
C ALA A 678 15.37 43.94 -18.24
N SER A 679 15.61 42.74 -18.76
CA SER A 679 15.33 42.44 -20.17
C SER A 679 14.43 41.23 -20.38
N VAL A 680 13.68 41.22 -21.48
CA VAL A 680 12.87 40.08 -21.93
C VAL A 680 13.39 39.65 -23.29
N ALA A 681 13.96 38.46 -23.38
CA ALA A 681 14.37 37.90 -24.66
C ALA A 681 13.12 37.41 -25.42
N MET A 682 12.96 37.83 -26.68
CA MET A 682 11.82 37.48 -27.51
C MET A 682 12.23 36.52 -28.61
N ASP A 683 11.50 35.42 -28.74
CA ASP A 683 11.63 34.52 -29.87
C ASP A 683 10.86 35.08 -31.07
N VAL A 684 11.60 35.62 -32.03
CA VAL A 684 11.08 36.26 -33.25
C VAL A 684 10.32 35.31 -34.16
N THR A 685 10.37 33.99 -33.92
CA THR A 685 9.56 33.01 -34.65
C THR A 685 8.14 32.86 -34.10
N GLN A 686 7.86 33.44 -32.94
CA GLN A 686 6.51 33.45 -32.37
C GLN A 686 5.59 34.44 -33.08
N PRO A 687 4.25 34.23 -33.04
CA PRO A 687 3.31 35.16 -33.63
C PRO A 687 3.46 36.58 -33.07
N GLU A 688 3.40 37.58 -33.95
CA GLU A 688 3.52 39.00 -33.61
C GLU A 688 2.59 39.42 -32.46
N GLU A 689 1.35 38.92 -32.45
CA GLU A 689 0.39 39.21 -31.38
C GLU A 689 0.91 38.78 -30.00
N ARG A 690 1.60 37.64 -29.93
CA ARG A 690 2.18 37.14 -28.68
C ARG A 690 3.33 38.04 -28.21
N LEU A 691 4.19 38.48 -29.12
CA LEU A 691 5.29 39.39 -28.83
C LEU A 691 4.77 40.76 -28.34
N ARG A 692 3.73 41.28 -29.01
CA ARG A 692 3.03 42.51 -28.59
C ARG A 692 2.42 42.37 -27.19
N LEU A 693 1.77 41.24 -26.91
CA LEU A 693 1.21 40.96 -25.58
C LEU A 693 2.29 40.95 -24.49
N MET A 694 3.43 40.29 -24.74
CA MET A 694 4.57 40.27 -23.82
C MET A 694 5.12 41.68 -23.57
N ALA A 695 5.34 42.48 -24.63
CA ALA A 695 5.80 43.86 -24.51
C ALA A 695 4.80 44.75 -23.72
N GLY A 696 3.51 44.59 -23.98
CA GLY A 696 2.44 45.30 -23.29
C GLY A 696 2.34 44.93 -21.81
N GLN A 697 2.49 43.64 -21.47
CA GLN A 697 2.40 43.15 -20.09
C GLN A 697 3.54 43.70 -19.21
N VAL A 698 4.75 43.82 -19.76
CA VAL A 698 5.88 44.44 -19.04
C VAL A 698 5.90 45.96 -19.12
N LYS A 699 4.89 46.57 -19.78
CA LYS A 699 4.75 48.02 -19.97
C LYS A 699 6.03 48.64 -20.55
N ALA A 700 6.60 47.96 -21.56
CA ALA A 700 7.86 48.37 -22.18
C ALA A 700 7.76 49.79 -22.73
N LYS A 701 8.75 50.62 -22.39
CA LYS A 701 8.92 51.97 -22.96
C LYS A 701 9.96 51.99 -24.08
N VAL A 702 10.97 51.14 -23.94
CA VAL A 702 12.09 50.97 -24.87
C VAL A 702 12.16 49.51 -25.25
N MET A 703 12.36 49.22 -26.54
CA MET A 703 12.63 47.90 -27.10
C MET A 703 13.90 47.97 -27.94
N LEU A 704 14.75 46.95 -27.82
CA LEU A 704 15.94 46.80 -28.63
C LEU A 704 15.71 45.75 -29.71
N CYS A 705 16.23 45.99 -30.91
CA CYS A 705 16.16 45.03 -32.01
C CYS A 705 17.41 45.05 -32.89
N SER A 706 17.59 43.98 -33.67
CA SER A 706 18.55 43.98 -34.78
C SER A 706 18.00 44.81 -35.95
N ALA A 707 18.86 45.17 -36.90
CA ALA A 707 18.41 45.82 -38.14
C ALA A 707 17.41 44.95 -38.91
N ALA A 708 17.57 43.62 -38.87
CA ALA A 708 16.68 42.68 -39.54
C ALA A 708 15.28 42.60 -38.90
N MET A 709 15.18 42.83 -37.58
CA MET A 709 13.92 42.70 -36.82
C MET A 709 13.22 44.04 -36.56
N GLN A 710 13.65 45.12 -37.22
CA GLN A 710 13.12 46.47 -37.02
C GLN A 710 11.61 46.56 -37.28
N ASP A 711 11.12 45.95 -38.37
CA ASP A 711 9.69 45.97 -38.72
C ASP A 711 8.85 45.20 -37.69
N LEU A 712 9.32 44.03 -37.24
CA LEU A 712 8.66 43.23 -36.21
C LEU A 712 8.63 43.95 -34.85
N ALA A 713 9.73 44.62 -34.48
CA ALA A 713 9.80 45.43 -33.27
C ALA A 713 8.82 46.61 -33.32
N ALA A 714 8.72 47.30 -34.46
CA ALA A 714 7.75 48.38 -34.66
C ALA A 714 6.29 47.89 -34.51
N ALA A 715 6.00 46.68 -34.98
CA ALA A 715 4.67 46.08 -34.85
C ALA A 715 4.26 45.74 -33.39
N CYS A 716 5.21 45.64 -32.46
CA CYS A 716 4.96 45.39 -31.05
C CYS A 716 4.42 46.60 -30.27
N SER A 717 4.27 47.78 -30.92
CA SER A 717 3.66 48.99 -30.33
C SER A 717 4.40 49.53 -29.09
N VAL A 718 5.72 49.35 -29.03
CA VAL A 718 6.56 49.95 -27.98
C VAL A 718 6.92 51.40 -28.37
N PRO A 719 6.89 52.39 -27.45
CA PRO A 719 7.09 53.80 -27.79
C PRO A 719 8.42 54.14 -28.46
N LEU A 720 9.52 53.49 -28.05
CA LEU A 720 10.85 53.67 -28.61
C LEU A 720 11.45 52.32 -28.99
N CYS A 721 11.61 52.07 -30.30
CA CYS A 721 12.33 50.91 -30.82
C CYS A 721 13.70 51.36 -31.33
N LYS A 722 14.77 50.78 -30.79
CA LYS A 722 16.16 51.17 -31.09
C LYS A 722 16.93 50.00 -31.70
N VAL A 723 17.49 50.24 -32.88
CA VAL A 723 18.31 49.26 -33.59
C VAL A 723 19.70 49.23 -32.97
N VAL A 724 20.20 48.03 -32.67
CA VAL A 724 21.55 47.80 -32.15
C VAL A 724 22.43 47.26 -33.27
N ASP A 725 23.34 48.11 -33.78
CA ASP A 725 24.36 47.78 -34.77
C ASP A 725 25.60 48.67 -34.58
N ALA A 726 26.66 48.42 -35.37
CA ALA A 726 27.90 49.17 -35.29
C ALA A 726 27.72 50.68 -35.60
N GLY A 727 26.88 51.03 -36.58
CA GLY A 727 26.71 52.42 -37.02
C GLY A 727 25.99 53.30 -35.99
N GLN A 728 24.99 52.73 -35.30
CA GLN A 728 24.23 53.41 -34.24
C GLN A 728 25.05 53.58 -32.95
N LEU A 729 25.96 52.65 -32.66
CA LEU A 729 26.84 52.73 -31.49
C LEU A 729 28.02 53.70 -31.73
N ASP A 730 28.55 53.77 -32.96
CA ASP A 730 29.62 54.69 -33.36
C ASP A 730 29.17 56.16 -33.47
N ALA A 731 27.90 56.42 -33.81
CA ALA A 731 27.36 57.78 -33.98
C ALA A 731 27.27 58.61 -32.67
N THR A 732 27.60 58.00 -31.52
CA THR A 732 27.44 58.63 -30.21
C THR A 732 28.64 59.49 -29.82
N SER A 733 28.50 60.81 -29.91
CA SER A 733 29.44 61.80 -29.36
C SER A 733 29.73 61.53 -27.87
N VAL A 734 31.02 61.48 -27.51
CA VAL A 734 31.54 61.21 -26.16
C VAL A 734 31.20 62.34 -25.15
N ALA A 735 30.76 63.51 -25.63
CA ALA A 735 30.79 64.74 -24.83
C ALA A 735 29.63 64.97 -23.83
N SER A 736 28.65 64.06 -23.69
CA SER A 736 27.54 64.24 -22.72
C SER A 736 26.80 62.93 -22.38
N ARG A 737 27.52 61.88 -21.96
CA ARG A 737 26.89 60.62 -21.51
C ARG A 737 26.44 60.74 -20.03
N PRO A 738 25.21 60.33 -19.67
CA PRO A 738 24.81 60.24 -18.26
C PRO A 738 25.61 59.14 -17.55
N ASP A 739 25.87 59.30 -16.26
CA ASP A 739 26.57 58.27 -15.47
C ASP A 739 25.76 56.96 -15.41
N LEU A 740 26.45 55.82 -15.45
CA LEU A 740 25.79 54.53 -15.24
C LEU A 740 25.37 54.38 -13.76
N PRO A 741 24.18 53.83 -13.50
CA PRO A 741 23.70 53.67 -12.13
C PRO A 741 24.45 52.57 -11.38
N SER A 742 24.43 52.63 -10.05
CA SER A 742 24.77 51.48 -9.21
C SER A 742 23.58 50.52 -9.18
N VAL A 743 23.77 49.31 -9.69
CA VAL A 743 22.70 48.31 -9.79
C VAL A 743 22.67 47.45 -8.52
N ASN A 744 21.47 47.22 -8.00
CA ASN A 744 21.25 46.36 -6.84
C ASN A 744 21.24 44.89 -7.27
N PRO A 745 22.00 43.98 -6.62
CA PRO A 745 21.93 42.53 -6.88
C PRO A 745 20.52 41.93 -6.71
N ALA A 746 19.66 42.53 -5.88
CA ALA A 746 18.26 42.14 -5.75
C ALA A 746 17.37 42.63 -6.91
N GLY A 747 17.90 43.50 -7.79
CA GLY A 747 17.23 43.99 -8.99
C GLY A 747 16.97 42.88 -10.01
N THR A 748 15.89 43.02 -10.77
CA THR A 748 15.53 42.05 -11.82
C THR A 748 16.51 42.19 -12.99
N LEU A 749 17.15 41.07 -13.36
CA LEU A 749 18.06 40.97 -14.50
C LEU A 749 17.26 40.65 -15.77
N CYS A 750 16.38 39.65 -15.70
CA CYS A 750 15.54 39.28 -16.82
C CYS A 750 14.14 38.81 -16.39
N VAL A 751 13.25 38.80 -17.38
CA VAL A 751 11.90 38.26 -17.25
C VAL A 751 11.70 37.18 -18.32
N VAL A 752 11.37 35.96 -17.89
CA VAL A 752 11.15 34.80 -18.76
C VAL A 752 9.67 34.44 -18.79
N PHE A 753 9.08 34.40 -19.97
CA PHE A 753 7.65 34.11 -20.13
C PHE A 753 7.35 32.63 -20.24
N THR A 754 6.38 32.16 -19.45
CA THR A 754 5.88 30.78 -19.48
C THR A 754 4.47 30.73 -20.06
N SER A 755 4.09 29.59 -20.64
CA SER A 755 2.69 29.31 -21.02
C SER A 755 1.85 29.22 -19.74
N GLY A 756 1.16 30.29 -19.36
CA GLY A 756 0.28 30.27 -18.20
C GLY A 756 -0.88 29.27 -18.41
N SER A 757 -1.26 28.54 -17.37
CA SER A 757 -2.42 27.62 -17.37
C SER A 757 -3.74 28.30 -17.73
N THR A 758 -3.80 29.63 -17.63
CA THR A 758 -4.96 30.47 -17.96
C THR A 758 -4.97 30.94 -19.42
N GLY A 759 -4.03 30.50 -20.26
CA GLY A 759 -3.89 30.91 -21.66
C GLY A 759 -3.13 32.24 -21.88
N THR A 760 -3.05 33.10 -20.87
CA THR A 760 -2.22 34.33 -20.89
C THR A 760 -0.81 34.03 -20.38
N PRO A 761 0.26 34.43 -21.11
CA PRO A 761 1.64 34.28 -20.67
C PRO A 761 1.92 34.95 -19.30
N LYS A 762 2.79 34.33 -18.49
CA LYS A 762 3.23 34.89 -17.20
C LYS A 762 4.75 35.04 -17.19
N GLY A 763 5.24 36.24 -16.85
CA GLY A 763 6.67 36.53 -16.76
C GLY A 763 7.22 36.18 -15.37
N ALA A 764 8.16 35.25 -15.30
CA ALA A 764 8.96 34.98 -14.11
C ALA A 764 10.13 35.96 -14.06
N MET A 765 10.24 36.71 -12.95
CA MET A 765 11.29 37.71 -12.75
C MET A 765 12.48 37.06 -12.05
N LEU A 766 13.66 37.12 -12.67
CA LEU A 766 14.91 36.57 -12.13
C LEU A 766 15.87 37.72 -11.80
N THR A 767 16.44 37.70 -10.61
CA THR A 767 17.34 38.77 -10.14
C THR A 767 18.78 38.51 -10.53
N HIS A 768 19.62 39.55 -10.42
CA HIS A 768 21.06 39.38 -10.52
C HIS A 768 21.60 38.37 -9.49
N ALA A 769 21.16 38.46 -8.23
CA ALA A 769 21.60 37.55 -7.17
C ALA A 769 21.19 36.09 -7.44
N ASN A 770 20.04 35.84 -8.09
CA ASN A 770 19.67 34.49 -8.52
C ASN A 770 20.71 33.91 -9.49
N PHE A 771 21.04 34.67 -10.55
CA PHE A 771 22.01 34.23 -11.54
C PHE A 771 23.43 34.16 -10.99
N SER A 772 23.90 35.15 -10.23
CA SER A 772 25.23 35.13 -9.62
C SER A 772 25.40 33.96 -8.64
N SER A 773 24.33 33.59 -7.92
CA SER A 773 24.33 32.38 -7.07
C SER A 773 24.41 31.11 -7.91
N ALA A 774 23.62 31.01 -9.00
CA ALA A 774 23.67 29.88 -9.92
C ALA A 774 25.05 29.76 -10.60
N VAL A 775 25.66 30.88 -10.98
CA VAL A 775 27.04 30.91 -11.51
C VAL A 775 28.01 30.34 -10.48
N LYS A 776 28.00 30.83 -9.23
CA LYS A 776 28.95 30.35 -8.21
C LYS A 776 28.81 28.86 -7.91
N HIS A 777 27.59 28.35 -7.82
CA HIS A 777 27.33 27.01 -7.29
C HIS A 777 27.09 25.93 -8.36
N GLN A 778 26.68 26.30 -9.58
CA GLN A 778 26.28 25.34 -10.61
C GLN A 778 27.18 25.35 -11.86
N GLN A 779 27.92 26.44 -12.12
CA GLN A 779 28.69 26.62 -13.38
C GLN A 779 29.59 25.43 -13.70
N GLN A 780 30.36 24.94 -12.73
CA GLN A 780 31.28 23.81 -12.93
C GLN A 780 30.54 22.48 -13.13
N GLU A 781 29.50 22.21 -12.34
CA GLU A 781 28.72 20.96 -12.44
C GLU A 781 27.93 20.86 -13.74
N LEU A 782 27.50 22.01 -14.28
CA LEU A 782 26.85 22.13 -15.58
C LEU A 782 27.83 22.06 -16.76
N GLY A 783 29.14 21.92 -16.51
CA GLY A 783 30.15 21.74 -17.54
C GLY A 783 30.58 23.01 -18.27
N TYR A 784 30.30 24.20 -17.72
CA TYR A 784 30.86 25.45 -18.25
C TYR A 784 32.35 25.52 -17.90
N ALA A 785 33.20 25.11 -18.85
CA ALA A 785 34.64 25.08 -18.66
C ALA A 785 35.22 26.51 -18.53
N PRO A 786 36.01 26.80 -17.48
CA PRO A 786 36.64 28.10 -17.31
C PRO A 786 37.59 28.45 -18.47
N ALA A 787 37.53 29.69 -18.94
CA ALA A 787 38.50 30.36 -19.82
C ALA A 787 38.84 29.73 -21.20
N GLU A 788 38.47 28.47 -21.47
CA GLU A 788 38.72 27.72 -22.72
C GLU A 788 37.45 27.06 -23.28
N GLY A 789 36.36 27.02 -22.52
CA GLY A 789 35.09 26.42 -22.96
C GLY A 789 34.45 27.18 -24.11
N ARG A 790 33.82 26.45 -25.03
CA ARG A 790 32.96 26.97 -26.10
C ARG A 790 31.53 26.48 -25.88
N ILE A 791 30.58 27.39 -25.81
CA ILE A 791 29.18 27.09 -25.46
C ILE A 791 28.30 27.40 -26.66
N PHE A 792 27.65 26.38 -27.22
CA PHE A 792 26.77 26.55 -28.37
C PHE A 792 25.39 27.09 -27.96
N ASP A 793 25.01 28.25 -28.49
CA ASP A 793 23.76 28.92 -28.14
C ASP A 793 22.55 28.40 -28.94
N PHE A 794 22.21 27.13 -28.73
CA PHE A 794 21.12 26.46 -29.46
C PHE A 794 19.71 26.88 -29.02
N SER A 795 19.52 27.17 -27.73
CA SER A 795 18.21 27.38 -27.12
C SER A 795 17.46 28.56 -27.71
N SER A 796 16.15 28.44 -27.95
CA SER A 796 15.32 29.60 -28.32
C SER A 796 15.34 30.65 -27.21
N TYR A 797 15.33 31.92 -27.60
CA TYR A 797 15.26 33.07 -26.70
C TYR A 797 13.97 33.15 -25.87
N ALA A 798 12.97 32.32 -26.17
CA ALA A 798 11.78 32.17 -25.32
C ALA A 798 12.05 31.43 -24.00
N PHE A 799 13.17 30.72 -23.88
CA PHE A 799 13.50 29.87 -22.73
C PHE A 799 14.60 30.47 -21.86
N ASP A 800 14.54 30.19 -20.57
CA ASP A 800 15.54 30.51 -19.56
C ASP A 800 16.94 29.96 -19.89
N ALA A 801 17.02 28.82 -20.56
CA ALA A 801 18.27 28.21 -21.00
C ALA A 801 19.14 29.16 -21.86
N ALA A 802 18.54 30.04 -22.66
CA ALA A 802 19.30 31.02 -23.44
C ALA A 802 19.97 32.09 -22.55
N TRP A 803 19.31 32.51 -21.46
CA TRP A 803 19.91 33.38 -20.45
C TRP A 803 21.05 32.67 -19.72
N SER A 804 20.82 31.41 -19.32
CA SER A 804 21.86 30.60 -18.69
C SER A 804 23.09 30.47 -19.58
N ASN A 805 22.92 30.17 -20.88
CA ASN A 805 24.03 30.07 -21.83
C ASN A 805 24.90 31.32 -21.86
N PHE A 806 24.29 32.50 -22.02
CA PHE A 806 25.04 33.75 -22.05
C PHE A 806 25.69 34.06 -20.69
N VAL A 807 24.91 34.07 -19.61
CA VAL A 807 25.41 34.49 -18.29
C VAL A 807 26.49 33.55 -17.76
N GLN A 808 26.27 32.23 -17.86
CA GLN A 808 27.23 31.24 -17.37
C GLN A 808 28.52 31.25 -18.21
N SER A 809 28.42 31.38 -19.54
CA SER A 809 29.61 31.43 -20.42
C SER A 809 30.44 32.70 -20.18
N ALA A 810 29.80 33.87 -20.17
CA ALA A 810 30.47 35.14 -19.97
C ALA A 810 31.12 35.23 -18.57
N ALA A 811 30.43 34.75 -17.53
CA ALA A 811 30.99 34.70 -16.18
C ALA A 811 32.12 33.68 -16.01
N ALA A 812 32.17 32.63 -16.85
CA ALA A 812 33.25 31.64 -16.85
C ALA A 812 34.52 32.13 -17.59
N GLY A 813 34.43 33.22 -18.35
CA GLY A 813 35.48 33.59 -19.30
C GLY A 813 35.48 32.72 -20.57
N ALA A 814 34.41 31.97 -20.82
CA ALA A 814 34.23 31.08 -21.98
C ALA A 814 33.78 31.86 -23.24
N CYS A 815 33.73 31.19 -24.38
CA CYS A 815 33.22 31.75 -25.64
C CYS A 815 31.79 31.27 -25.89
N LEU A 816 30.84 32.18 -26.12
CA LEU A 816 29.50 31.86 -26.59
C LEU A 816 29.49 31.76 -28.12
N CYS A 817 29.17 30.58 -28.65
CA CYS A 817 29.09 30.29 -30.07
C CYS A 817 27.64 30.45 -30.56
N ILE A 818 27.35 31.46 -31.38
CA ILE A 818 25.99 31.79 -31.81
C ILE A 818 25.80 31.42 -33.29
N PRO A 819 25.02 30.36 -33.60
CA PRO A 819 24.76 29.97 -34.98
C PRO A 819 23.78 30.92 -35.67
N SER A 820 23.78 30.92 -37.01
CA SER A 820 22.63 31.46 -37.75
C SER A 820 21.38 30.60 -37.52
N GLU A 821 20.19 31.14 -37.79
CA GLU A 821 18.95 30.36 -37.66
C GLU A 821 18.91 29.13 -38.60
N ALA A 822 19.59 29.19 -39.74
CA ALA A 822 19.72 28.06 -40.66
C ALA A 822 20.64 26.98 -40.07
N GLU A 823 21.83 27.36 -39.59
CA GLU A 823 22.78 26.45 -38.94
C GLU A 823 22.17 25.78 -37.70
N ARG A 824 21.41 26.55 -36.91
CA ARG A 824 20.70 26.04 -35.73
C ARG A 824 19.69 24.94 -36.08
N LYS A 825 19.10 24.94 -37.27
CA LYS A 825 18.07 23.99 -37.71
C LYS A 825 18.63 22.81 -38.51
N ASP A 826 19.61 23.07 -39.38
CA ASP A 826 19.97 22.16 -40.46
C ASP A 826 21.42 21.63 -40.42
N ASP A 827 22.35 22.24 -39.67
CA ASP A 827 23.77 21.83 -39.64
C ASP A 827 24.46 22.13 -38.30
N THR A 828 24.12 21.34 -37.28
CA THR A 828 24.73 21.46 -35.94
C THR A 828 26.15 20.88 -35.87
N ALA A 829 26.62 20.17 -36.90
CA ALA A 829 27.92 19.48 -36.91
C ALA A 829 29.11 20.39 -37.27
N ARG A 830 28.84 21.60 -37.79
CA ARG A 830 29.88 22.52 -38.25
C ARG A 830 30.59 23.29 -37.13
N TYR A 831 30.02 23.27 -35.93
CA TYR A 831 30.61 23.84 -34.73
C TYR A 831 31.26 22.70 -33.92
N ASP A 832 32.54 22.42 -34.16
CA ASP A 832 33.38 21.69 -33.20
C ASP A 832 33.51 22.57 -31.94
N CYS A 833 32.54 22.44 -31.02
CA CYS A 833 32.56 23.05 -29.69
C CYS A 833 33.28 22.16 -28.70
#